data_AF-A0A7C5UY66-F1
#
_entry.id   AF-A0A7C5UY66-F1
#
_cell.length_a   1.000
_cell.length_b   1.000
_cell.length_c   1.000
_cell.angle_alpha   90.00
_cell.angle_beta   90.00
_cell.angle_gamma   90.00
#
_symmetry.space_group_name_H-M   'P 1'
#
loop_
_entity.id
_entity.type
_entity.pdbx_description
1 polymer ?
#
loop_
_entity_poly.entity_id
_entity_poly.type
_entity_poly.pdbx_seq_one_letter_code
_entity_poly.pdbx_strand_id
1 'polypeptide(L)'
;SVDMTNPDILTDGTVVIPRGALHLSREKFLWNATCYERIRLTNYSLSPVSVRISLEVDSDFADVFEVRGIHRDRRGRYFEPEIKNHSVTLIYEGLDKLVRRTQIHCSPPLVHVKPHELRYEVSVEPKGQSTLYVMIVCGTDASRSVQPVVSFETALEKAQGALDAARRNLCKIHTSNEQFNDWLNRSSADLRMLVTDLPEGPYPYAGVPWFSTVFGRDGIITALEMLWAEPGLARGVLRYLARTQAKENDPQSDAEPGKILHETRKGEMALLKEIPFARYYGSVDATPLFVMLAGAYFERTGDRQLMEDIWPNIELALAWIDEYGDADGDGFVEYARRSNKGLEQQGWKDSRDSIFHANGMLAELSIALCEVQGYTYAARLRAAEIAEALGYGERASALRAQAETLRGKFEAAFWCEDIGTYALALDGRKRPCQVRTSNAGHCLFAGIASPEHARRVAESLLQEEMFSGWGIRTVSTREQRYNPMSYHNGSVWPHDNALIASGMAHYGLRKAVERVFTGLFDMAIFLDLHRMPELICGFERRPGEGPTLYPVACLPQAWSAAAVFMVLGACLGLSITAVPPRISFNRAFLPESIPEIEIRNLKVADSSVDLAISRFNEEVSVNILRREGNVEIVSSK
;
A
#
# COMPACT_ATOMS: atom_id res chain seq x y z
N SER A 1 18.02 12.54 -9.30
CA SER A 1 18.73 13.68 -9.89
C SER A 1 18.30 13.81 -11.34
N VAL A 2 18.48 14.99 -11.94
CA VAL A 2 18.24 15.24 -13.37
C VAL A 2 19.39 16.09 -13.90
N ASP A 3 19.93 15.72 -15.06
CA ASP A 3 20.95 16.48 -15.77
C ASP A 3 20.34 17.14 -17.01
N MET A 4 20.62 18.43 -17.19
CA MET A 4 20.07 19.27 -18.26
C MET A 4 21.17 20.12 -18.89
N THR A 5 20.90 20.67 -20.07
CA THR A 5 21.78 21.62 -20.74
C THR A 5 21.00 22.77 -21.39
N ASN A 6 21.66 23.89 -21.65
CA ASN A 6 21.02 25.05 -22.26
C ASN A 6 20.80 24.87 -23.77
N PRO A 7 19.73 25.44 -24.34
CA PRO A 7 19.64 25.73 -25.77
C PRO A 7 20.58 26.90 -26.14
N ASP A 8 20.63 27.30 -27.41
CA ASP A 8 21.25 28.57 -27.78
C ASP A 8 20.56 29.72 -27.03
N ILE A 9 21.34 30.51 -26.29
CA ILE A 9 20.86 31.72 -25.62
C ILE A 9 21.27 32.90 -26.47
N LEU A 10 20.29 33.71 -26.87
CA LEU A 10 20.49 34.84 -27.76
C LEU A 10 20.35 36.17 -26.99
N THR A 11 21.18 37.13 -27.38
CA THR A 11 21.02 38.55 -27.04
C THR A 11 20.99 39.32 -28.35
N ASP A 12 19.93 40.11 -28.57
CA ASP A 12 19.73 40.90 -29.79
C ASP A 12 19.90 40.09 -31.10
N GLY A 13 19.42 38.84 -31.10
CA GLY A 13 19.48 37.93 -32.24
C GLY A 13 20.83 37.24 -32.46
N THR A 14 21.83 37.50 -31.62
CA THR A 14 23.14 36.85 -31.69
C THR A 14 23.27 35.80 -30.58
N VAL A 15 23.76 34.61 -30.91
CA VAL A 15 24.02 33.56 -29.92
C VAL A 15 25.18 34.00 -29.02
N VAL A 16 24.88 34.26 -27.75
CA VAL A 16 25.86 34.64 -26.73
C VAL A 16 26.34 33.45 -25.92
N ILE A 17 25.49 32.43 -25.76
CA ILE A 17 25.86 31.16 -25.12
C ILE A 17 25.37 30.04 -26.03
N PRO A 18 26.27 29.27 -26.65
CA PRO A 18 25.86 28.21 -27.57
C PRO A 18 25.17 27.07 -26.81
N ARG A 19 24.31 26.34 -27.52
CA ARG A 19 23.69 25.11 -27.04
C ARG A 19 24.75 24.15 -26.52
N GLY A 20 24.50 23.52 -25.37
CA GLY A 20 25.44 22.55 -24.79
C GLY A 20 26.57 23.18 -23.97
N ALA A 21 26.67 24.50 -23.88
CA ALA A 21 27.76 25.19 -23.17
C ALA A 21 27.64 25.09 -21.64
N LEU A 22 26.43 25.00 -21.12
CA LEU A 22 26.12 24.97 -19.70
C LEU A 22 25.50 23.61 -19.34
N HIS A 23 25.98 23.04 -18.25
CA HIS A 23 25.37 21.88 -17.63
C HIS A 23 24.65 22.32 -16.35
N LEU A 24 23.38 21.93 -16.24
CA LEU A 24 22.55 22.18 -15.08
C LEU A 24 22.18 20.83 -14.44
N SER A 25 22.70 20.57 -13.24
CA SER A 25 22.34 19.39 -12.47
C SER A 25 21.38 19.76 -11.35
N ARG A 26 20.31 18.97 -11.19
CA ARG A 26 19.27 19.17 -10.19
C ARG A 26 19.11 17.92 -9.33
N GLU A 27 19.24 18.09 -8.02
CA GLU A 27 19.11 17.02 -7.03
C GLU A 27 18.05 17.38 -6.01
N LYS A 28 17.16 16.44 -5.68
CA LYS A 28 16.13 16.64 -4.67
C LYS A 28 15.95 15.43 -3.77
N PHE A 29 15.62 15.68 -2.51
CA PHE A 29 15.13 14.65 -1.59
C PHE A 29 14.25 15.26 -0.51
N LEU A 30 13.43 14.42 0.13
CA LEU A 30 12.58 14.79 1.26
C LEU A 30 13.23 14.26 2.55
N TRP A 31 13.29 15.09 3.58
CA TRP A 31 13.75 14.68 4.90
C TRP A 31 13.13 15.58 5.98
N ASN A 32 12.49 14.97 7.00
CA ASN A 32 11.89 15.69 8.13
C ASN A 32 11.06 16.92 7.73
N ALA A 33 9.99 16.70 6.94
CA ALA A 33 9.07 17.74 6.44
C ALA A 33 9.71 18.85 5.58
N THR A 34 10.93 18.63 5.10
CA THR A 34 11.67 19.57 4.25
C THR A 34 12.02 18.93 2.91
N CYS A 35 11.73 19.63 1.82
CA CYS A 35 12.24 19.31 0.49
C CYS A 35 13.56 20.05 0.29
N TYR A 36 14.64 19.29 0.16
CA TYR A 36 15.97 19.81 -0.10
C TYR A 36 16.25 19.73 -1.59
N GLU A 37 16.69 20.84 -2.18
CA GLU A 37 17.01 20.94 -3.59
C GLU A 37 18.39 21.59 -3.77
N ARG A 38 19.22 20.96 -4.60
CA ARG A 38 20.52 21.48 -5.03
C ARG A 38 20.50 21.66 -6.55
N ILE A 39 20.84 22.86 -7.00
CA ILE A 39 20.93 23.23 -8.42
C ILE A 39 22.37 23.65 -8.69
N ARG A 40 23.07 22.90 -9.52
CA ARG A 40 24.47 23.17 -9.87
C ARG A 40 24.58 23.56 -11.33
N LEU A 41 25.17 24.71 -11.60
CA LEU A 41 25.49 25.20 -12.93
C LEU A 41 26.99 25.05 -13.18
N THR A 42 27.38 24.36 -14.25
CA THR A 42 28.77 24.22 -14.70
C THR A 42 28.93 24.86 -16.08
N ASN A 43 29.96 25.69 -16.25
CA ASN A 43 30.27 26.30 -17.54
C ASN A 43 31.34 25.48 -18.28
N TYR A 44 30.97 24.88 -19.41
CA TYR A 44 31.89 24.14 -20.27
C TYR A 44 32.41 24.92 -21.48
N SER A 45 31.92 26.15 -21.69
CA SER A 45 32.44 27.04 -22.73
C SER A 45 33.86 27.54 -22.41
N LEU A 46 34.46 28.24 -23.37
CA LEU A 46 35.82 28.77 -23.28
C LEU A 46 35.87 30.20 -22.70
N SER A 47 34.72 30.84 -22.48
CA SER A 47 34.60 32.20 -21.96
C SER A 47 33.77 32.22 -20.67
N PRO A 48 33.95 33.23 -19.81
CA PRO A 48 33.04 33.45 -18.68
C PRO A 48 31.61 33.61 -19.20
N VAL A 49 30.65 33.04 -18.47
CA VAL A 49 29.22 33.11 -18.81
C VAL A 49 28.46 33.70 -17.64
N SER A 50 27.67 34.73 -17.91
CA SER A 50 26.73 35.29 -16.95
C SER A 50 25.30 34.92 -17.35
N VAL A 51 24.58 34.25 -16.45
CA VAL A 51 23.19 33.85 -16.66
C VAL A 51 22.31 34.22 -15.47
N ARG A 52 21.03 34.38 -15.76
CA ARG A 52 20.00 34.53 -14.76
C ARG A 52 19.29 33.20 -14.54
N ILE A 53 19.24 32.74 -13.29
CA ILE A 53 18.40 31.61 -12.87
C ILE A 53 17.21 32.18 -12.12
N SER A 54 16.00 31.85 -12.57
CA SER A 54 14.75 32.28 -11.93
C SER A 54 13.94 31.05 -11.53
N LEU A 55 13.48 31.02 -10.28
CA LEU A 55 12.60 29.97 -9.75
C LEU A 55 11.28 30.62 -9.37
N GLU A 56 10.20 30.17 -9.99
CA GLU A 56 8.84 30.56 -9.59
C GLU A 56 8.40 29.70 -8.41
N VAL A 57 7.83 30.34 -7.40
CA VAL A 57 7.39 29.70 -6.17
C VAL A 57 6.00 30.17 -5.79
N ASP A 58 5.13 29.22 -5.48
CA ASP A 58 3.77 29.50 -5.02
C ASP A 58 3.24 28.37 -4.14
N SER A 59 2.15 28.64 -3.42
CA SER A 59 1.43 27.71 -2.57
C SER A 59 -0.02 28.15 -2.47
N ASP A 60 -0.90 27.46 -3.19
CA ASP A 60 -2.34 27.72 -3.16
C ASP A 60 -3.05 27.20 -1.90
N PHE A 61 -2.35 26.37 -1.11
CA PHE A 61 -2.84 25.69 0.09
C PHE A 61 -4.10 24.85 -0.14
N ALA A 62 -4.34 24.41 -1.38
CA ALA A 62 -5.49 23.60 -1.73
C ALA A 62 -5.49 22.27 -0.98
N ASP A 63 -6.64 21.88 -0.43
CA ASP A 63 -6.81 20.54 0.13
C ASP A 63 -6.76 19.50 -1.01
N VAL A 64 -6.27 18.29 -0.73
CA VAL A 64 -6.14 17.21 -1.73
C VAL A 64 -7.49 16.90 -2.39
N PHE A 65 -8.59 17.09 -1.69
CA PHE A 65 -9.93 16.89 -2.24
C PHE A 65 -10.34 18.01 -3.23
N GLU A 66 -9.88 19.25 -3.04
CA GLU A 66 -10.04 20.31 -4.04
C GLU A 66 -9.26 19.97 -5.31
N VAL A 67 -8.02 19.48 -5.18
CA VAL A 67 -7.19 19.05 -6.31
C VAL A 67 -7.85 17.89 -7.08
N ARG A 68 -8.58 17.01 -6.37
CA ARG A 68 -9.37 15.91 -6.96
C ARG A 68 -10.70 16.35 -7.57
N GLY A 69 -11.00 17.64 -7.58
CA GLY A 69 -12.17 18.22 -8.23
C GLY A 69 -13.38 18.45 -7.33
N ILE A 70 -13.26 18.26 -6.00
CA ILE A 70 -14.32 18.67 -5.08
C ILE A 70 -14.36 20.20 -5.02
N HIS A 71 -15.50 20.79 -5.37
CA HIS A 71 -15.70 22.22 -5.22
C HIS A 71 -15.81 22.60 -3.74
N ARG A 72 -15.08 23.65 -3.34
CA ARG A 72 -15.08 24.17 -1.98
C ARG A 72 -15.57 25.62 -1.99
N ASP A 73 -16.66 25.87 -1.27
CA ASP A 73 -17.38 27.15 -1.33
C ASP A 73 -16.60 28.32 -0.71
N ARG A 74 -15.77 28.05 0.29
CA ARG A 74 -15.05 29.07 1.06
C ARG A 74 -13.61 28.64 1.30
N ARG A 75 -12.72 29.63 1.29
CA ARG A 75 -11.31 29.48 1.67
C ARG A 75 -10.98 30.40 2.82
N GLY A 76 -9.91 30.07 3.51
CA GLY A 76 -9.31 30.90 4.54
C GLY A 76 -8.69 32.19 3.98
N ARG A 77 -7.81 32.80 4.76
CA ARG A 77 -7.17 34.07 4.44
C ARG A 77 -5.72 33.85 4.01
N TYR A 78 -5.39 34.30 2.81
CA TYR A 78 -4.02 34.45 2.35
C TYR A 78 -3.41 35.72 2.93
N PHE A 79 -2.14 35.66 3.32
CA PHE A 79 -1.36 36.82 3.75
C PHE A 79 -0.30 37.14 2.69
N GLU A 80 0.14 38.40 2.68
CA GLU A 80 1.29 38.81 1.88
C GLU A 80 2.53 37.98 2.26
N PRO A 81 3.32 37.49 1.28
CA PRO A 81 4.53 36.74 1.57
C PRO A 81 5.54 37.52 2.42
N GLU A 82 6.05 36.89 3.47
CA GLU A 82 7.13 37.47 4.27
C GLU A 82 8.47 37.23 3.56
N ILE A 83 9.13 38.32 3.15
CA ILE A 83 10.41 38.27 2.45
C ILE A 83 11.54 38.68 3.40
N LYS A 84 12.59 37.86 3.46
CA LYS A 84 13.86 38.12 4.14
C LYS A 84 15.02 37.79 3.19
N ASN A 85 16.23 38.25 3.51
CA ASN A 85 17.43 38.09 2.65
C ASN A 85 17.69 36.64 2.19
N HIS A 86 17.32 35.65 3.00
CA HIS A 86 17.55 34.22 2.75
C HIS A 86 16.27 33.39 2.70
N SER A 87 15.09 33.99 2.75
CA SER A 87 13.85 33.21 2.78
C SER A 87 12.62 33.95 2.30
N VAL A 88 11.72 33.21 1.67
CA VAL A 88 10.34 33.63 1.39
C VAL A 88 9.39 32.72 2.17
N THR A 89 8.42 33.29 2.87
CA THR A 89 7.39 32.51 3.57
C THR A 89 6.01 32.86 3.04
N LEU A 90 5.34 31.85 2.48
CA LEU A 90 3.94 31.91 2.08
C LEU A 90 3.07 31.49 3.27
N ILE A 91 2.02 32.26 3.56
CA ILE A 91 1.22 32.11 4.79
C ILE A 91 -0.27 32.09 4.45
N TYR A 92 -0.97 31.11 5.03
CA TYR A 92 -2.41 30.96 4.89
C TYR A 92 -3.03 30.59 6.24
N GLU A 93 -4.03 31.36 6.69
CA GLU A 93 -4.86 30.99 7.84
C GLU A 93 -6.12 30.30 7.32
N GLY A 94 -6.25 29.01 7.63
CA GLY A 94 -7.44 28.24 7.27
C GLY A 94 -8.69 28.69 8.02
N LEU A 95 -9.85 28.29 7.53
CA LEU A 95 -11.13 28.46 8.23
C LEU A 95 -11.14 27.73 9.59
N ASP A 96 -10.29 26.71 9.73
CA ASP A 96 -10.00 25.97 10.97
C ASP A 96 -9.14 26.75 11.98
N LYS A 97 -8.78 28.00 11.67
CA LYS A 97 -7.92 28.89 12.47
C LYS A 97 -6.48 28.40 12.64
N LEU A 98 -6.06 27.42 11.84
CA LEU A 98 -4.67 27.00 11.78
C LEU A 98 -3.94 27.79 10.70
N VAL A 99 -2.82 28.40 11.09
CA VAL A 99 -1.93 29.06 10.14
C VAL A 99 -0.94 28.04 9.58
N ARG A 100 -0.97 27.88 8.26
CA ARG A 100 -0.11 27.03 7.44
C ARG A 100 0.97 27.89 6.79
N ARG A 101 2.18 27.35 6.71
CA ARG A 101 3.35 28.05 6.15
C ARG A 101 4.12 27.15 5.19
N THR A 102 4.54 27.76 4.10
CA THR A 102 5.53 27.21 3.18
C THR A 102 6.74 28.13 3.23
N GLN A 103 7.79 27.71 3.95
CA GLN A 103 9.02 28.47 4.15
C GLN A 103 10.07 27.99 3.15
N ILE A 104 10.56 28.89 2.32
CA ILE A 104 11.54 28.60 1.28
C ILE A 104 12.84 29.28 1.68
N HIS A 105 13.82 28.49 2.12
CA HIS A 105 15.14 28.95 2.48
C HIS A 105 16.10 28.82 1.31
N CYS A 106 16.96 29.82 1.13
CA CYS A 106 17.83 29.97 -0.02
C CYS A 106 19.28 30.20 0.40
N SER A 107 20.22 29.48 -0.25
CA SER A 107 21.66 29.72 -0.12
C SER A 107 22.32 29.61 -1.49
N PRO A 108 23.10 30.61 -1.95
CA PRO A 108 23.39 31.91 -1.32
C PRO A 108 22.16 32.81 -1.13
N PRO A 109 22.26 33.93 -0.37
CA PRO A 109 21.18 34.92 -0.25
C PRO A 109 20.69 35.41 -1.61
N LEU A 110 19.42 35.81 -1.63
CA LEU A 110 18.73 36.24 -2.84
C LEU A 110 19.24 37.62 -3.30
N VAL A 111 19.45 37.78 -4.61
CA VAL A 111 19.88 39.07 -5.21
C VAL A 111 18.66 39.95 -5.50
N HIS A 112 17.58 39.36 -6.01
CA HIS A 112 16.29 40.02 -6.18
C HIS A 112 15.17 39.07 -5.76
N VAL A 113 14.28 39.55 -4.88
CA VAL A 113 13.13 38.78 -4.42
C VAL A 113 11.85 39.49 -4.82
N LYS A 114 10.99 38.78 -5.53
CA LYS A 114 9.57 39.10 -5.63
C LYS A 114 8.79 38.04 -4.85
N PRO A 115 7.54 38.32 -4.43
CA PRO A 115 6.74 37.39 -3.63
C PRO A 115 6.65 35.96 -4.19
N HIS A 116 6.67 35.79 -5.51
CA HIS A 116 6.53 34.50 -6.20
C HIS A 116 7.73 34.13 -7.09
N GLU A 117 8.86 34.83 -6.96
CA GLU A 117 10.00 34.62 -7.85
C GLU A 117 11.34 34.86 -7.14
N LEU A 118 12.18 33.84 -7.16
CA LEU A 118 13.54 33.85 -6.64
C LEU A 118 14.52 34.01 -7.81
N ARG A 119 15.26 35.13 -7.84
CA ARG A 119 16.22 35.42 -8.92
C ARG A 119 17.66 35.41 -8.45
N TYR A 120 18.49 34.72 -9.22
CA TYR A 120 19.94 34.67 -9.06
C TYR A 120 20.63 35.16 -10.33
N GLU A 121 21.62 36.03 -10.17
CA GLU A 121 22.55 36.41 -11.22
C GLU A 121 23.86 35.67 -10.96
N VAL A 122 24.23 34.79 -11.88
CA VAL A 122 25.34 33.86 -11.71
C VAL A 122 26.36 34.08 -12.81
N SER A 123 27.57 34.45 -12.43
CA SER A 123 28.73 34.46 -13.33
C SER A 123 29.59 33.24 -13.06
N VAL A 124 29.91 32.49 -14.11
CA VAL A 124 30.68 31.25 -14.02
C VAL A 124 31.83 31.29 -15.01
N GLU A 125 33.06 31.23 -14.50
CA GLU A 125 34.28 31.14 -15.29
C GLU A 125 34.32 29.84 -16.13
N PRO A 126 35.14 29.77 -17.20
CA PRO A 126 35.37 28.53 -17.94
C PRO A 126 35.76 27.38 -16.99
N LYS A 127 35.06 26.24 -17.11
CA LYS A 127 35.16 25.07 -16.21
C LYS A 127 34.80 25.33 -14.74
N GLY A 128 34.34 26.54 -14.41
CA GLY A 128 33.83 26.90 -13.10
C GLY A 128 32.46 26.30 -12.81
N GLN A 129 32.08 26.35 -11.54
CA GLN A 129 30.78 25.90 -11.06
C GLN A 129 30.17 26.91 -10.08
N SER A 130 28.84 27.01 -10.10
CA SER A 130 28.06 27.69 -9.07
C SER A 130 26.94 26.79 -8.59
N THR A 131 26.64 26.82 -7.30
CA THR A 131 25.63 25.96 -6.66
C THR A 131 24.62 26.80 -5.90
N LEU A 132 23.34 26.51 -6.11
CA LEU A 132 22.21 27.08 -5.40
C LEU A 132 21.54 25.98 -4.59
N TYR A 133 21.11 26.32 -3.39
CA TYR A 133 20.38 25.45 -2.49
C TYR A 133 19.03 26.07 -2.16
N VAL A 134 17.98 25.27 -2.27
CA VAL A 134 16.61 25.64 -1.94
C VAL A 134 16.06 24.60 -0.97
N MET A 135 15.62 25.03 0.21
CA MET A 135 15.00 24.16 1.21
C MET A 135 13.58 24.63 1.47
N ILE A 136 12.59 23.80 1.13
CA ILE A 136 11.17 24.11 1.24
C ILE A 136 10.60 23.35 2.43
N VAL A 137 10.16 24.06 3.45
CA VAL A 137 9.55 23.50 4.66
C VAL A 137 8.06 23.79 4.64
N CYS A 138 7.24 22.76 4.79
CA CYS A 138 5.80 22.90 4.92
C CYS A 138 5.37 22.57 6.36
N GLY A 139 4.58 23.42 7.00
CA GLY A 139 4.16 23.21 8.38
C GLY A 139 2.97 24.05 8.82
N THR A 140 2.58 23.86 10.08
CA THR A 140 1.52 24.62 10.77
C THR A 140 2.08 25.25 12.05
N ASP A 141 1.42 26.27 12.60
CA ASP A 141 1.79 26.81 13.92
C ASP A 141 1.67 25.77 15.05
N ALA A 142 0.83 24.74 14.89
CA ALA A 142 0.72 23.62 15.83
C ALA A 142 1.91 22.65 15.74
N SER A 143 2.62 22.61 14.61
CA SER A 143 3.79 21.76 14.40
C SER A 143 5.11 22.49 14.69
N ARG A 144 5.12 23.43 15.64
CA ARG A 144 6.27 24.30 16.03
C ARG A 144 7.56 23.56 16.44
N SER A 145 7.59 22.23 16.37
CA SER A 145 8.81 21.41 16.43
C SER A 145 9.50 21.26 15.07
N VAL A 146 9.43 22.26 14.17
CA VAL A 146 10.26 22.26 12.98
C VAL A 146 11.71 22.43 13.46
N GLN A 147 12.44 21.32 13.51
CA GLN A 147 13.88 21.32 13.72
C GLN A 147 14.52 22.38 12.81
N PRO A 148 15.53 23.13 13.27
CA PRO A 148 16.18 24.13 12.44
C PRO A 148 16.61 23.50 11.11
N VAL A 149 16.27 24.16 9.99
CA VAL A 149 16.68 23.72 8.65
C VAL A 149 18.20 23.63 8.63
N VAL A 150 18.72 22.45 8.34
CA VAL A 150 20.16 22.20 8.23
C VAL A 150 20.61 22.38 6.77
N SER A 151 21.92 22.35 6.52
CA SER A 151 22.44 22.35 5.15
C SER A 151 22.00 21.10 4.38
N PHE A 152 22.00 21.20 3.06
CA PHE A 152 21.70 20.08 2.16
C PHE A 152 22.58 18.86 2.45
N GLU A 153 23.89 19.08 2.63
CA GLU A 153 24.87 18.03 2.88
C GLU A 153 24.58 17.30 4.21
N THR A 154 24.36 18.04 5.30
CA THR A 154 24.03 17.45 6.60
C THR A 154 22.68 16.73 6.57
N ALA A 155 21.68 17.27 5.87
CA ALA A 155 20.40 16.59 5.71
C ALA A 155 20.55 15.28 4.91
N LEU A 156 21.35 15.29 3.85
CA LEU A 156 21.58 14.11 3.01
C LEU A 156 22.31 13.01 3.79
N GLU A 157 23.36 13.36 4.53
CA GLU A 157 24.09 12.42 5.41
C GLU A 157 23.15 11.80 6.45
N LYS A 158 22.30 12.62 7.10
CA LYS A 158 21.32 12.13 8.08
C LYS A 158 20.26 11.22 7.44
N ALA A 159 19.74 11.60 6.28
CA ALA A 159 18.76 10.80 5.56
C ALA A 159 19.34 9.44 5.14
N GLN A 160 20.57 9.42 4.62
CA GLN A 160 21.30 8.19 4.27
C GLN A 160 21.56 7.33 5.51
N GLY A 161 22.06 7.93 6.59
CA GLY A 161 22.31 7.22 7.84
C GLY A 161 21.05 6.60 8.44
N ALA A 162 19.90 7.28 8.33
CA ALA A 162 18.61 6.73 8.75
C ALA A 162 18.14 5.57 7.86
N LEU A 163 18.31 5.68 6.54
CA LEU A 163 18.01 4.60 5.60
C LEU A 163 18.87 3.37 5.88
N ASP A 164 20.17 3.55 6.12
CA ASP A 164 21.09 2.46 6.45
C ASP A 164 20.77 1.83 7.81
N ALA A 165 20.39 2.64 8.80
CA ALA A 165 19.91 2.16 10.09
C ALA A 165 18.66 1.28 9.95
N ALA A 166 17.67 1.74 9.18
CA ALA A 166 16.44 0.99 8.91
C ALA A 166 16.73 -0.33 8.17
N ARG A 167 17.72 -0.35 7.27
CA ARG A 167 18.09 -1.53 6.47
C ARG A 167 18.91 -2.59 7.19
N ARG A 168 19.71 -2.20 8.19
CA ARG A 168 20.76 -3.05 8.78
C ARG A 168 20.25 -4.41 9.27
N ASN A 169 19.03 -4.45 9.80
CA ASN A 169 18.48 -5.61 10.50
C ASN A 169 17.29 -6.28 9.79
N LEU A 170 17.01 -5.89 8.55
CA LEU A 170 15.92 -6.45 7.75
C LEU A 170 16.34 -7.73 7.05
N CYS A 171 15.34 -8.55 6.72
CA CYS A 171 15.50 -9.68 5.81
C CYS A 171 15.96 -9.17 4.44
N LYS A 172 17.00 -9.78 3.88
CA LYS A 172 17.50 -9.47 2.53
C LYS A 172 17.22 -10.64 1.62
N ILE A 173 16.68 -10.34 0.45
CA ILE A 173 16.36 -11.34 -0.56
C ILE A 173 17.18 -10.98 -1.79
N HIS A 174 17.88 -11.97 -2.31
CA HIS A 174 18.61 -11.88 -3.56
C HIS A 174 18.26 -13.10 -4.40
N THR A 175 18.14 -12.93 -5.71
CA THR A 175 17.84 -14.03 -6.62
C THR A 175 18.86 -14.07 -7.75
N SER A 176 18.92 -15.19 -8.47
CA SER A 176 19.76 -15.31 -9.67
C SER A 176 19.25 -14.52 -10.88
N ASN A 177 18.13 -13.78 -10.75
CA ASN A 177 17.58 -12.95 -11.81
C ASN A 177 17.61 -11.46 -11.43
N GLU A 178 18.47 -10.69 -12.11
CA GLU A 178 18.65 -9.26 -11.81
C GLU A 178 17.39 -8.42 -12.07
N GLN A 179 16.55 -8.77 -13.04
CA GLN A 179 15.29 -8.03 -13.26
C GLN A 179 14.31 -8.26 -12.10
N PHE A 180 14.30 -9.46 -11.52
CA PHE A 180 13.50 -9.72 -10.32
C PHE A 180 14.10 -9.02 -9.09
N ASN A 181 15.43 -8.97 -8.99
CA ASN A 181 16.11 -8.18 -7.96
C ASN A 181 15.76 -6.70 -8.08
N ASP A 182 15.69 -6.14 -9.29
CA ASP A 182 15.28 -4.75 -9.54
C ASP A 182 13.84 -4.50 -9.07
N TRP A 183 12.92 -5.42 -9.34
CA TRP A 183 11.55 -5.34 -8.82
C TRP A 183 11.49 -5.39 -7.29
N LEU A 184 12.19 -6.32 -6.65
CA LEU A 184 12.30 -6.40 -5.18
C LEU A 184 12.90 -5.12 -4.58
N ASN A 185 13.99 -4.62 -5.18
CA ASN A 185 14.70 -3.44 -4.71
C ASN A 185 13.85 -2.18 -4.86
N ARG A 186 13.15 -2.02 -5.99
CA ARG A 186 12.19 -0.94 -6.21
C ARG A 186 11.07 -0.97 -5.19
N SER A 187 10.44 -2.14 -5.03
CA SER A 187 9.36 -2.38 -4.07
C SER A 187 9.76 -2.03 -2.65
N SER A 188 10.95 -2.46 -2.21
CA SER A 188 11.51 -2.12 -0.90
C SER A 188 11.83 -0.62 -0.74
N ALA A 189 12.27 0.06 -1.79
CA ALA A 189 12.50 1.50 -1.77
C ALA A 189 11.18 2.29 -1.68
N ASP A 190 10.17 1.86 -2.41
CA ASP A 190 8.86 2.49 -2.46
C ASP A 190 8.09 2.32 -1.14
N LEU A 191 8.13 1.14 -0.53
CA LEU A 191 7.57 0.91 0.80
C LEU A 191 8.22 1.82 1.84
N ARG A 192 9.56 1.92 1.85
CA ARG A 192 10.26 2.82 2.79
C ARG A 192 9.87 4.28 2.62
N MET A 193 9.61 4.71 1.38
CA MET A 193 9.13 6.07 1.11
C MET A 193 7.71 6.29 1.65
N LEU A 194 6.86 5.26 1.62
CA LEU A 194 5.47 5.32 2.06
C LEU A 194 5.30 5.06 3.57
N VAL A 195 6.27 4.44 4.24
CA VAL A 195 6.22 4.20 5.69
C VAL A 195 6.53 5.47 6.46
N THR A 196 5.61 5.82 7.36
CA THR A 196 5.75 6.94 8.30
C THR A 196 5.95 6.40 9.70
N ASP A 197 6.92 6.95 10.43
CA ASP A 197 7.11 6.67 11.86
C ASP A 197 6.02 7.38 12.68
N LEU A 198 5.11 6.61 13.26
CA LEU A 198 4.09 7.09 14.20
C LEU A 198 4.48 6.69 15.64
N PRO A 199 3.89 7.32 16.67
CA PRO A 199 4.15 6.94 18.07
C PRO A 199 3.88 5.46 18.38
N GLU A 200 2.98 4.83 17.62
CA GLU A 200 2.62 3.42 17.76
C GLU A 200 3.62 2.48 17.07
N GLY A 201 4.42 3.00 16.13
CA GLY A 201 5.35 2.27 15.29
C GLY A 201 5.29 2.72 13.83
N PRO A 202 6.09 2.11 12.94
CA PRO A 202 6.03 2.37 11.51
C PRO A 202 4.66 2.00 10.94
N TYR A 203 4.08 2.86 10.10
CA TYR A 203 2.81 2.63 9.43
C TYR A 203 2.92 2.97 7.94
N PRO A 204 2.53 2.08 7.02
CA PRO A 204 2.57 2.36 5.59
C PRO A 204 1.38 3.24 5.18
N TYR A 205 1.65 4.42 4.62
CA TYR A 205 0.60 5.23 4.00
C TYR A 205 0.22 4.64 2.64
N ALA A 206 -1.05 4.75 2.25
CA ALA A 206 -1.60 3.96 1.14
C ALA A 206 -0.92 4.22 -0.21
N GLY A 207 -0.76 5.47 -0.64
CA GLY A 207 -0.08 5.74 -1.91
C GLY A 207 0.00 7.21 -2.29
N VAL A 208 0.94 7.56 -3.16
CA VAL A 208 1.11 8.94 -3.66
C VAL A 208 0.66 9.04 -5.12
N PRO A 209 0.04 10.17 -5.53
CA PRO A 209 -0.17 11.39 -4.73
C PRO A 209 -1.49 11.42 -3.94
N TRP A 210 -2.45 10.54 -4.22
CA TRP A 210 -3.85 10.73 -3.79
C TRP A 210 -4.16 10.26 -2.36
N PHE A 211 -3.44 9.24 -1.91
CA PHE A 211 -3.77 8.47 -0.70
C PHE A 211 -2.62 8.49 0.31
N SER A 212 -1.84 9.58 0.39
CA SER A 212 -0.69 9.70 1.28
C SER A 212 -1.12 9.95 2.73
N THR A 213 -1.80 8.95 3.30
CA THR A 213 -2.26 8.94 4.68
C THR A 213 -2.54 7.50 5.16
N VAL A 214 -2.99 7.36 6.40
CA VAL A 214 -3.38 6.07 6.97
C VAL A 214 -4.71 5.62 6.38
N PHE A 215 -4.69 4.45 5.74
CA PHE A 215 -5.85 3.64 5.40
C PHE A 215 -5.77 2.31 6.12
N GLY A 216 -6.85 1.91 6.81
CA GLY A 216 -6.83 0.73 7.66
C GLY A 216 -6.60 -0.55 6.89
N ARG A 217 -7.41 -0.76 5.84
CA ARG A 217 -7.30 -1.94 4.96
C ARG A 217 -5.97 -2.01 4.24
N ASP A 218 -5.54 -0.94 3.57
CA ASP A 218 -4.26 -0.90 2.85
C ASP A 218 -3.10 -1.18 3.79
N GLY A 219 -3.13 -0.61 5.00
CA GLY A 219 -2.12 -0.85 6.02
C GLY A 219 -2.08 -2.30 6.48
N ILE A 220 -3.25 -2.92 6.69
CA ILE A 220 -3.35 -4.34 7.06
C ILE A 220 -2.84 -5.25 5.94
N ILE A 221 -3.29 -5.06 4.71
CA ILE A 221 -2.88 -5.90 3.56
C ILE A 221 -1.37 -5.76 3.32
N THR A 222 -0.84 -4.53 3.30
CA THR A 222 0.61 -4.30 3.18
C THR A 222 1.38 -5.01 4.30
N ALA A 223 0.88 -4.97 5.53
CA ALA A 223 1.50 -5.65 6.67
C ALA A 223 1.45 -7.18 6.54
N LEU A 224 0.34 -7.76 6.04
CA LEU A 224 0.23 -9.19 5.74
C LEU A 224 1.21 -9.60 4.65
N GLU A 225 1.33 -8.81 3.58
CA GLU A 225 2.22 -9.08 2.45
C GLU A 225 3.71 -9.06 2.85
N MET A 226 4.07 -8.16 3.76
CA MET A 226 5.42 -8.03 4.30
C MET A 226 5.72 -8.95 5.49
N LEU A 227 4.71 -9.61 6.06
CA LEU A 227 4.78 -10.18 7.42
C LEU A 227 5.93 -11.17 7.61
N TRP A 228 6.21 -12.01 6.60
CA TRP A 228 7.28 -13.00 6.71
C TRP A 228 8.68 -12.35 6.70
N ALA A 229 8.84 -11.23 5.98
CA ALA A 229 10.12 -10.53 5.80
C ALA A 229 10.36 -9.42 6.84
N GLU A 230 9.33 -8.66 7.21
CA GLU A 230 9.40 -7.49 8.09
C GLU A 230 8.18 -7.40 9.03
N PRO A 231 8.09 -8.24 10.08
CA PRO A 231 6.93 -8.27 10.98
C PRO A 231 6.78 -7.00 11.83
N GLY A 232 7.81 -6.15 11.92
CA GLY A 232 7.76 -4.87 12.64
C GLY A 232 6.71 -3.90 12.07
N LEU A 233 6.42 -3.99 10.77
CA LEU A 233 5.38 -3.18 10.12
C LEU A 233 3.98 -3.55 10.66
N ALA A 234 3.68 -4.84 10.76
CA ALA A 234 2.43 -5.35 11.32
C ALA A 234 2.22 -4.89 12.76
N ARG A 235 3.27 -4.88 13.58
CA ARG A 235 3.21 -4.37 14.95
C ARG A 235 2.76 -2.90 15.02
N GLY A 236 3.32 -2.04 14.17
CA GLY A 236 2.94 -0.63 14.08
C GLY A 236 1.50 -0.44 13.61
N VAL A 237 1.08 -1.20 12.58
CA VAL A 237 -0.29 -1.19 12.06
C VAL A 237 -1.30 -1.62 13.13
N LEU A 238 -1.08 -2.74 13.81
CA LEU A 238 -1.96 -3.24 14.87
C LEU A 238 -2.12 -2.23 16.00
N ARG A 239 -1.03 -1.66 16.51
CA ARG A 239 -1.06 -0.68 17.60
C ARG A 239 -1.78 0.61 17.20
N TYR A 240 -1.53 1.09 15.98
CA TYR A 240 -2.22 2.27 15.46
C TYR A 240 -3.72 2.04 15.38
N LEU A 241 -4.13 0.95 14.70
CA LEU A 241 -5.54 0.65 14.46
C LEU A 241 -6.31 0.34 15.75
N ALA A 242 -5.69 -0.38 16.70
CA ALA A 242 -6.26 -0.60 18.03
C ALA A 242 -6.52 0.73 18.78
N ARG A 243 -5.56 1.67 18.73
CA ARG A 243 -5.71 2.99 19.37
C ARG A 243 -6.81 3.84 18.74
N THR A 244 -7.02 3.71 17.43
CA THR A 244 -7.99 4.49 16.66
C THR A 244 -9.30 3.76 16.38
N GLN A 245 -9.50 2.56 16.92
CA GLN A 245 -10.73 1.79 16.80
C GLN A 245 -11.93 2.62 17.30
N ALA A 246 -13.05 2.52 16.58
CA ALA A 246 -14.28 3.23 16.96
C ALA A 246 -14.79 2.73 18.31
N LYS A 247 -15.23 3.67 19.16
CA LYS A 247 -15.75 3.40 20.52
C LYS A 247 -17.21 3.79 20.70
N GLU A 248 -17.75 4.54 19.75
CA GLU A 248 -19.08 5.12 19.80
C GLU A 248 -19.73 5.05 18.43
N ASN A 249 -21.06 5.18 18.42
CA ASN A 249 -21.82 5.28 17.19
C ASN A 249 -21.78 6.72 16.66
N ASP A 250 -21.28 6.90 15.45
CA ASP A 250 -21.35 8.17 14.72
C ASP A 250 -21.73 7.91 13.24
N PRO A 251 -23.00 8.14 12.86
CA PRO A 251 -23.47 7.96 11.49
C PRO A 251 -22.72 8.80 10.45
N GLN A 252 -22.14 9.96 10.83
CA GLN A 252 -21.45 10.82 9.87
C GLN A 252 -20.12 10.22 9.42
N SER A 253 -19.46 9.47 10.31
CA SER A 253 -18.19 8.81 10.04
C SER A 253 -18.33 7.30 9.79
N ASP A 254 -19.56 6.78 9.71
CA ASP A 254 -19.87 5.34 9.65
C ASP A 254 -19.22 4.56 10.82
N ALA A 255 -19.05 5.21 11.98
CA ALA A 255 -18.45 4.62 13.16
C ALA A 255 -19.48 3.81 13.96
N GLU A 256 -19.07 2.60 14.34
CA GLU A 256 -19.79 1.70 15.24
C GLU A 256 -18.75 1.13 16.23
N PRO A 257 -19.08 0.90 17.51
CA PRO A 257 -18.15 0.33 18.48
C PRO A 257 -17.47 -0.93 17.96
N GLY A 258 -16.14 -0.97 18.00
CA GLY A 258 -15.32 -2.09 17.53
C GLY A 258 -14.86 -2.02 16.07
N LYS A 259 -15.42 -1.11 15.27
CA LYS A 259 -15.04 -0.96 13.86
C LYS A 259 -13.64 -0.37 13.70
N ILE A 260 -12.88 -0.91 12.74
CA ILE A 260 -11.56 -0.40 12.35
C ILE A 260 -11.72 0.65 11.25
N LEU A 261 -10.87 1.69 11.29
CA LEU A 261 -10.99 2.81 10.36
C LEU A 261 -10.80 2.38 8.90
N HIS A 262 -11.50 3.07 8.01
CA HIS A 262 -11.23 3.11 6.59
C HIS A 262 -10.04 4.03 6.32
N GLU A 263 -10.12 5.31 6.68
CA GLU A 263 -9.03 6.28 6.53
C GLU A 263 -9.08 7.40 7.59
N THR A 264 -7.97 8.13 7.75
CA THR A 264 -7.93 9.37 8.53
C THR A 264 -7.17 10.47 7.81
N ARG A 265 -7.72 11.69 7.82
CA ARG A 265 -7.18 12.87 7.16
C ARG A 265 -7.03 14.00 8.17
N LYS A 266 -5.94 14.76 8.02
CA LYS A 266 -5.63 15.95 8.84
C LYS A 266 -5.76 17.25 8.05
N GLY A 267 -6.30 17.18 6.83
CA GLY A 267 -6.54 18.32 5.95
C GLY A 267 -7.60 19.27 6.51
N GLU A 268 -7.62 20.49 5.99
CA GLU A 268 -8.52 21.54 6.46
C GLU A 268 -9.98 21.14 6.30
N MET A 269 -10.34 20.57 5.13
CA MET A 269 -11.71 20.14 4.83
C MET A 269 -12.18 19.04 5.81
N ALA A 270 -11.29 18.14 6.19
CA ALA A 270 -11.57 17.08 7.16
C ALA A 270 -11.76 17.65 8.57
N LEU A 271 -10.89 18.57 9.02
CA LEU A 271 -11.01 19.21 10.34
C LEU A 271 -12.30 20.03 10.48
N LEU A 272 -12.76 20.64 9.39
CA LEU A 272 -14.02 21.40 9.32
C LEU A 272 -15.26 20.51 9.14
N LYS A 273 -15.09 19.19 8.99
CA LYS A 273 -16.15 18.22 8.69
C LYS A 273 -16.92 18.53 7.39
N GLU A 274 -16.26 19.19 6.44
CA GLU A 274 -16.78 19.37 5.08
C GLU A 274 -16.86 17.99 4.37
N ILE A 275 -15.91 17.12 4.70
CA ILE A 275 -15.81 15.70 4.33
C ILE A 275 -15.72 14.82 5.58
N PRO A 276 -16.15 13.55 5.54
CA PRO A 276 -16.19 12.68 6.73
C PRO A 276 -14.81 12.09 7.10
N PHE A 277 -13.78 12.33 6.29
CA PHE A 277 -12.51 11.61 6.33
C PHE A 277 -11.55 12.01 7.46
N ALA A 278 -11.95 12.84 8.42
CA ALA A 278 -11.11 13.11 9.60
C ALA A 278 -10.76 11.82 10.35
N ARG A 279 -11.78 10.99 10.60
CA ARG A 279 -11.69 9.59 11.01
C ARG A 279 -12.91 8.90 10.45
N TYR A 280 -12.75 8.18 9.35
CA TYR A 280 -13.85 7.55 8.66
C TYR A 280 -13.75 6.04 8.80
N TYR A 281 -14.89 5.37 9.01
CA TYR A 281 -15.01 3.96 9.33
C TYR A 281 -15.89 3.20 8.32
N GLY A 282 -16.16 3.75 7.14
CA GLY A 282 -16.90 3.07 6.07
C GLY A 282 -16.10 1.95 5.38
N SER A 283 -15.65 0.97 6.15
CA SER A 283 -14.95 -0.24 5.69
C SER A 283 -15.53 -1.44 6.43
N VAL A 284 -16.07 -2.40 5.69
CA VAL A 284 -16.66 -3.64 6.24
C VAL A 284 -15.61 -4.72 6.46
N ASP A 285 -14.52 -4.66 5.69
CA ASP A 285 -13.45 -5.65 5.63
C ASP A 285 -12.30 -5.38 6.61
N ALA A 286 -12.01 -4.12 6.96
CA ALA A 286 -10.88 -3.79 7.84
C ALA A 286 -10.99 -4.41 9.25
N THR A 287 -12.21 -4.54 9.79
CA THR A 287 -12.42 -5.09 11.14
C THR A 287 -12.05 -6.58 11.23
N PRO A 288 -12.58 -7.49 10.38
CA PRO A 288 -12.11 -8.87 10.37
C PRO A 288 -10.63 -8.99 9.95
N LEU A 289 -10.17 -8.18 8.98
CA LEU A 289 -8.76 -8.17 8.57
C LEU A 289 -7.80 -7.79 9.71
N PHE A 290 -8.18 -6.87 10.60
CA PHE A 290 -7.40 -6.50 11.78
C PHE A 290 -7.16 -7.70 12.70
N VAL A 291 -8.21 -8.50 12.95
CA VAL A 291 -8.12 -9.72 13.76
C VAL A 291 -7.27 -10.79 13.05
N MET A 292 -7.42 -10.93 11.74
CA MET A 292 -6.57 -11.83 10.94
C MET A 292 -5.09 -11.46 11.05
N LEU A 293 -4.75 -10.17 10.89
CA LEU A 293 -3.38 -9.67 11.03
C LEU A 293 -2.84 -9.91 12.44
N ALA A 294 -3.66 -9.73 13.48
CA ALA A 294 -3.25 -9.98 14.86
C ALA A 294 -2.81 -11.44 15.06
N GLY A 295 -3.61 -12.41 14.59
CA GLY A 295 -3.26 -13.82 14.72
C GLY A 295 -2.07 -14.22 13.85
N ALA A 296 -2.00 -13.74 12.61
CA ALA A 296 -0.85 -13.98 11.74
C ALA A 296 0.45 -13.39 12.33
N TYR A 297 0.38 -12.18 12.90
CA TYR A 297 1.50 -11.57 13.61
C TYR A 297 1.91 -12.38 14.84
N PHE A 298 0.94 -12.85 15.62
CA PHE A 298 1.22 -13.68 16.79
C PHE A 298 1.88 -15.01 16.40
N GLU A 299 1.36 -15.71 15.40
CA GLU A 299 1.99 -16.92 14.84
C GLU A 299 3.45 -16.63 14.45
N ARG A 300 3.67 -15.53 13.73
CA ARG A 300 4.96 -15.12 13.19
C ARG A 300 6.01 -14.73 14.24
N THR A 301 5.58 -14.13 15.35
CA THR A 301 6.48 -13.43 16.30
C THR A 301 6.45 -13.99 17.71
N GLY A 302 5.34 -14.61 18.14
CA GLY A 302 5.13 -15.05 19.50
C GLY A 302 5.00 -13.90 20.51
N ASP A 303 4.76 -12.67 20.03
CA ASP A 303 4.65 -11.45 20.87
C ASP A 303 3.34 -11.48 21.68
N ARG A 304 3.37 -12.27 22.76
CA ARG A 304 2.25 -12.48 23.68
C ARG A 304 1.85 -11.18 24.39
N GLN A 305 2.82 -10.33 24.72
CA GLN A 305 2.55 -9.05 25.39
C GLN A 305 1.68 -8.15 24.50
N LEU A 306 2.00 -8.02 23.22
CA LEU A 306 1.16 -7.22 22.32
C LEU A 306 -0.24 -7.82 22.22
N MET A 307 -0.37 -9.15 22.13
CA MET A 307 -1.68 -9.79 22.07
C MET A 307 -2.49 -9.54 23.34
N GLU A 308 -1.89 -9.57 24.53
CA GLU A 308 -2.53 -9.18 25.78
C GLU A 308 -2.99 -7.71 25.74
N ASP A 309 -2.11 -6.80 25.27
CA ASP A 309 -2.39 -5.36 25.22
C ASP A 309 -3.57 -5.03 24.29
N ILE A 310 -3.68 -5.70 23.15
CA ILE A 310 -4.73 -5.44 22.15
C ILE A 310 -5.91 -6.43 22.22
N TRP A 311 -5.88 -7.41 23.13
CA TRP A 311 -6.99 -8.37 23.29
C TRP A 311 -8.36 -7.69 23.49
N PRO A 312 -8.49 -6.63 24.30
CA PRO A 312 -9.76 -5.91 24.39
C PRO A 312 -10.24 -5.33 23.06
N ASN A 313 -9.32 -4.89 22.19
CA ASN A 313 -9.66 -4.39 20.85
C ASN A 313 -10.08 -5.52 19.91
N ILE A 314 -9.46 -6.70 20.02
CA ILE A 314 -9.86 -7.90 19.28
C ILE A 314 -11.27 -8.33 19.69
N GLU A 315 -11.56 -8.37 20.98
CA GLU A 315 -12.92 -8.69 21.47
C GLU A 315 -13.95 -7.66 21.00
N LEU A 316 -13.62 -6.36 20.99
CA LEU A 316 -14.51 -5.34 20.41
C LEU A 316 -14.73 -5.54 18.91
N ALA A 317 -13.71 -5.93 18.15
CA ALA A 317 -13.85 -6.24 16.73
C ALA A 317 -14.74 -7.46 16.48
N LEU A 318 -14.61 -8.51 17.30
CA LEU A 318 -15.46 -9.69 17.26
C LEU A 318 -16.91 -9.37 17.66
N ALA A 319 -17.10 -8.54 18.69
CA ALA A 319 -18.42 -8.06 19.07
C ALA A 319 -19.07 -7.23 17.95
N TRP A 320 -18.29 -6.38 17.25
CA TRP A 320 -18.78 -5.66 16.09
C TRP A 320 -19.27 -6.61 14.98
N ILE A 321 -18.48 -7.66 14.68
CA ILE A 321 -18.86 -8.69 13.69
C ILE A 321 -20.22 -9.31 14.06
N ASP A 322 -20.41 -9.69 15.32
CA ASP A 322 -21.59 -10.41 15.79
C ASP A 322 -22.82 -9.50 15.99
N GLU A 323 -22.65 -8.22 16.33
CA GLU A 323 -23.76 -7.31 16.68
C GLU A 323 -24.13 -6.32 15.56
N TYR A 324 -23.14 -5.67 14.95
CA TYR A 324 -23.34 -4.59 13.97
C TYR A 324 -23.16 -5.10 12.53
N GLY A 325 -22.22 -6.03 12.34
CA GLY A 325 -21.93 -6.66 11.07
C GLY A 325 -23.07 -7.57 10.61
N ASP A 326 -23.66 -8.35 11.50
CA ASP A 326 -24.79 -9.25 11.23
C ASP A 326 -26.13 -8.62 11.62
N ALA A 327 -26.47 -7.50 10.97
CA ALA A 327 -27.58 -6.65 11.38
C ALA A 327 -28.97 -7.33 11.33
N ASP A 328 -29.13 -8.38 10.51
CA ASP A 328 -30.37 -9.15 10.40
C ASP A 328 -30.30 -10.56 11.00
N GLY A 329 -29.15 -10.95 11.56
CA GLY A 329 -28.97 -12.19 12.32
C GLY A 329 -28.92 -13.45 11.46
N ASP A 330 -28.68 -13.33 10.14
CA ASP A 330 -28.57 -14.48 9.25
C ASP A 330 -27.19 -15.16 9.31
N GLY A 331 -26.23 -14.52 9.97
CA GLY A 331 -24.87 -15.01 10.18
C GLY A 331 -23.83 -14.45 9.20
N PHE A 332 -24.22 -13.54 8.30
CA PHE A 332 -23.29 -12.90 7.36
C PHE A 332 -23.02 -11.45 7.74
N VAL A 333 -21.77 -11.03 7.60
CA VAL A 333 -21.37 -9.64 7.81
C VAL A 333 -21.75 -8.81 6.60
N GLU A 334 -22.50 -7.74 6.84
CA GLU A 334 -23.05 -6.85 5.83
C GLU A 334 -22.63 -5.39 6.04
N TYR A 335 -22.87 -4.57 5.02
CA TYR A 335 -22.77 -3.12 5.17
C TYR A 335 -23.95 -2.39 4.53
N ALA A 336 -24.24 -1.23 5.11
CA ALA A 336 -25.00 -0.16 4.50
C ALA A 336 -24.48 1.17 5.07
N ARG A 337 -24.27 2.16 4.20
CA ARG A 337 -23.84 3.49 4.66
C ARG A 337 -24.88 4.10 5.61
N ARG A 338 -24.42 4.72 6.69
CA ARG A 338 -25.26 5.42 7.68
C ARG A 338 -25.50 6.89 7.32
N SER A 339 -24.72 7.44 6.39
CA SER A 339 -24.83 8.83 5.91
C SER A 339 -24.76 8.90 4.38
N ASN A 340 -25.45 9.87 3.79
CA ASN A 340 -25.41 10.14 2.34
C ASN A 340 -24.03 10.65 1.85
N LYS A 341 -23.17 11.11 2.76
CA LYS A 341 -21.79 11.52 2.48
C LYS A 341 -20.78 10.38 2.58
N GLY A 342 -21.18 9.22 3.10
CA GLY A 342 -20.33 8.03 3.22
C GLY A 342 -20.19 7.28 1.90
N LEU A 343 -19.20 6.38 1.87
CA LEU A 343 -18.99 5.43 0.78
C LEU A 343 -20.18 4.47 0.70
N GLU A 344 -20.66 4.27 -0.53
CA GLU A 344 -21.78 3.37 -0.81
C GLU A 344 -21.35 1.91 -0.76
N GLN A 345 -20.23 1.59 -1.41
CA GLN A 345 -19.56 0.30 -1.27
C GLN A 345 -18.47 0.41 -0.20
N GLN A 346 -18.48 -0.49 0.78
CA GLN A 346 -17.54 -0.47 1.93
C GLN A 346 -16.52 -1.63 1.91
N GLY A 347 -16.54 -2.48 0.87
CA GLY A 347 -15.49 -3.47 0.63
C GLY A 347 -14.27 -2.86 -0.07
N TRP A 348 -13.33 -3.71 -0.48
CA TRP A 348 -12.11 -3.23 -1.17
C TRP A 348 -12.37 -2.65 -2.56
N LYS A 349 -13.41 -3.13 -3.24
CA LYS A 349 -13.94 -2.55 -4.47
C LYS A 349 -14.95 -1.43 -4.18
N ASP A 350 -14.47 -0.32 -3.65
CA ASP A 350 -15.31 0.77 -3.10
C ASP A 350 -15.94 1.72 -4.13
N SER A 351 -15.77 1.48 -5.44
CA SER A 351 -16.47 2.25 -6.48
C SER A 351 -17.98 1.97 -6.45
N ARG A 352 -18.79 3.01 -6.71
CA ARG A 352 -20.25 2.93 -6.56
C ARG A 352 -20.90 1.80 -7.38
N ASP A 353 -20.33 1.48 -8.54
CA ASP A 353 -20.85 0.50 -9.48
C ASP A 353 -20.18 -0.88 -9.43
N SER A 354 -19.42 -1.19 -8.37
CA SER A 354 -18.65 -2.43 -8.27
C SER A 354 -19.48 -3.68 -7.95
N ILE A 355 -20.63 -3.54 -7.28
CA ILE A 355 -21.43 -4.68 -6.82
C ILE A 355 -22.76 -4.71 -7.56
N PHE A 356 -22.95 -5.77 -8.35
CA PHE A 356 -24.06 -5.90 -9.29
C PHE A 356 -24.45 -7.36 -9.53
N HIS A 357 -25.65 -7.56 -10.04
CA HIS A 357 -26.20 -8.84 -10.46
C HIS A 357 -25.77 -9.19 -11.88
N ALA A 358 -25.93 -10.46 -12.28
CA ALA A 358 -25.57 -10.95 -13.63
C ALA A 358 -26.21 -10.15 -14.80
N ASN A 359 -27.31 -9.45 -14.56
CA ASN A 359 -27.97 -8.59 -15.54
C ASN A 359 -27.46 -7.13 -15.56
N GLY A 360 -26.44 -6.81 -14.77
CA GLY A 360 -25.85 -5.47 -14.65
C GLY A 360 -26.58 -4.52 -13.69
N MET A 361 -27.70 -4.91 -13.09
CA MET A 361 -28.35 -4.11 -12.05
C MET A 361 -27.51 -4.08 -10.78
N LEU A 362 -27.38 -2.90 -10.16
CA LEU A 362 -26.65 -2.76 -8.89
C LEU A 362 -27.35 -3.54 -7.77
N ALA A 363 -26.56 -4.08 -6.84
CA ALA A 363 -27.10 -4.77 -5.67
C ALA A 363 -27.80 -3.77 -4.72
N GLU A 364 -28.93 -4.20 -4.14
CA GLU A 364 -29.64 -3.44 -3.10
C GLU A 364 -28.89 -3.60 -1.76
N LEU A 365 -28.80 -2.55 -0.96
CA LEU A 365 -28.27 -2.61 0.41
C LEU A 365 -29.28 -3.29 1.37
N SER A 366 -28.85 -3.92 2.47
CA SER A 366 -27.46 -4.18 2.89
C SER A 366 -26.80 -5.28 2.05
N ILE A 367 -25.48 -5.23 1.87
CA ILE A 367 -24.74 -6.17 1.02
C ILE A 367 -23.79 -7.02 1.86
N ALA A 368 -23.81 -8.34 1.66
CA ALA A 368 -22.85 -9.29 2.24
C ALA A 368 -21.85 -9.76 1.18
N LEU A 369 -20.58 -9.34 1.27
CA LEU A 369 -19.54 -9.68 0.28
C LEU A 369 -18.88 -11.02 0.58
N CYS A 370 -18.52 -11.78 -0.45
CA CYS A 370 -17.96 -13.13 -0.26
C CYS A 370 -16.58 -13.12 0.39
N GLU A 371 -15.71 -12.18 0.06
CA GLU A 371 -14.38 -12.06 0.67
C GLU A 371 -14.47 -11.69 2.15
N VAL A 372 -15.47 -10.88 2.52
CA VAL A 372 -15.68 -10.44 3.91
C VAL A 372 -16.12 -11.60 4.79
N GLN A 373 -16.92 -12.52 4.25
CA GLN A 373 -17.28 -13.75 4.97
C GLN A 373 -16.04 -14.64 5.15
N GLY A 374 -15.20 -14.74 4.12
CA GLY A 374 -13.88 -15.37 4.23
C GLY A 374 -13.04 -14.75 5.34
N TYR A 375 -12.89 -13.42 5.35
CA TYR A 375 -12.11 -12.73 6.38
C TYR A 375 -12.69 -12.93 7.78
N THR A 376 -14.01 -12.93 7.92
CA THR A 376 -14.68 -13.21 9.19
C THR A 376 -14.41 -14.63 9.68
N TYR A 377 -14.43 -15.62 8.79
CA TYR A 377 -14.04 -16.99 9.10
C TYR A 377 -12.60 -17.07 9.60
N ALA A 378 -11.65 -16.50 8.86
CA ALA A 378 -10.24 -16.50 9.22
C ALA A 378 -9.99 -15.71 10.52
N ALA A 379 -10.66 -14.58 10.72
CA ALA A 379 -10.59 -13.77 11.94
C ALA A 379 -10.98 -14.59 13.18
N ARG A 380 -12.07 -15.37 13.12
CA ARG A 380 -12.50 -16.22 14.25
C ARG A 380 -11.47 -17.31 14.56
N LEU A 381 -10.88 -17.95 13.55
CA LEU A 381 -9.81 -18.93 13.75
C LEU A 381 -8.56 -18.29 14.38
N ARG A 382 -8.12 -17.15 13.86
CA ARG A 382 -6.96 -16.40 14.37
C ARG A 382 -7.17 -15.88 15.79
N ALA A 383 -8.37 -15.39 16.10
CA ALA A 383 -8.73 -15.01 17.45
C ALA A 383 -8.77 -16.22 18.40
N ALA A 384 -9.20 -17.40 17.93
CA ALA A 384 -9.18 -18.61 18.74
C ALA A 384 -7.75 -19.05 19.09
N GLU A 385 -6.79 -18.91 18.17
CA GLU A 385 -5.37 -19.18 18.42
C GLU A 385 -4.80 -18.24 19.50
N ILE A 386 -5.12 -16.95 19.41
CA ILE A 386 -4.72 -15.96 20.41
C ILE A 386 -5.39 -16.28 21.76
N ALA A 387 -6.70 -16.51 21.77
CA ALA A 387 -7.46 -16.84 22.97
C ALA A 387 -6.86 -18.03 23.72
N GLU A 388 -6.51 -19.10 22.99
CA GLU A 388 -5.85 -20.29 23.53
C GLU A 388 -4.52 -19.93 24.21
N ALA A 389 -3.67 -19.16 23.53
CA ALA A 389 -2.36 -18.74 24.04
C ALA A 389 -2.43 -17.78 25.23
N LEU A 390 -3.54 -17.05 25.38
CA LEU A 390 -3.82 -16.19 26.53
C LEU A 390 -4.53 -16.93 27.68
N GLY A 391 -4.92 -18.19 27.49
CA GLY A 391 -5.60 -19.02 28.50
C GLY A 391 -7.12 -18.94 28.51
N TYR A 392 -7.74 -18.38 27.45
CA TYR A 392 -9.19 -18.27 27.27
C TYR A 392 -9.77 -19.46 26.48
N GLY A 393 -9.56 -20.69 26.95
CA GLY A 393 -9.90 -21.92 26.21
C GLY A 393 -11.37 -22.08 25.81
N GLU A 394 -12.32 -21.63 26.65
CA GLU A 394 -13.75 -21.64 26.30
C GLU A 394 -14.05 -20.69 25.13
N ARG A 395 -13.48 -19.47 25.17
CA ARG A 395 -13.62 -18.49 24.09
C ARG A 395 -13.00 -19.00 22.79
N ALA A 396 -11.82 -19.63 22.87
CA ALA A 396 -11.17 -20.26 21.72
C ALA A 396 -12.06 -21.33 21.08
N SER A 397 -12.67 -22.20 21.89
CA SER A 397 -13.58 -23.25 21.42
C SER A 397 -14.85 -22.69 20.78
N ALA A 398 -15.44 -21.66 21.38
CA ALA A 398 -16.61 -20.97 20.83
C ALA A 398 -16.31 -20.32 19.47
N LEU A 399 -15.18 -19.63 19.34
CA LEU A 399 -14.75 -18.99 18.09
C LEU A 399 -14.53 -20.01 16.96
N ARG A 400 -13.93 -21.18 17.26
CA ARG A 400 -13.78 -22.28 16.28
C ARG A 400 -15.14 -22.82 15.83
N ALA A 401 -16.09 -23.01 16.75
CA ALA A 401 -17.44 -23.47 16.41
C ALA A 401 -18.22 -22.45 15.57
N GLN A 402 -18.09 -21.16 15.88
CA GLN A 402 -18.68 -20.07 15.08
C GLN A 402 -18.08 -20.01 13.67
N ALA A 403 -16.76 -20.17 13.54
CA ALA A 403 -16.09 -20.23 12.25
C ALA A 403 -16.62 -21.39 11.40
N GLU A 404 -16.77 -22.58 11.98
CA GLU A 404 -17.30 -23.73 11.26
C GLU A 404 -18.76 -23.59 10.85
N THR A 405 -19.58 -22.98 11.71
CA THR A 405 -20.97 -22.64 11.38
C THR A 405 -21.03 -21.67 10.20
N LEU A 406 -20.20 -20.62 10.21
CA LEU A 406 -20.11 -19.67 9.10
C LEU A 406 -19.67 -20.36 7.81
N ARG A 407 -18.65 -21.22 7.85
CA ARG A 407 -18.18 -21.96 6.67
C ARG A 407 -19.31 -22.77 6.03
N GLY A 408 -20.08 -23.51 6.84
CA GLY A 408 -21.22 -24.28 6.35
C GLY A 408 -22.31 -23.41 5.70
N LYS A 409 -22.66 -22.27 6.31
CA LYS A 409 -23.62 -21.31 5.75
C LYS A 409 -23.10 -20.69 4.44
N PHE A 410 -21.83 -20.30 4.41
CA PHE A 410 -21.19 -19.68 3.25
C PHE A 410 -21.19 -20.63 2.05
N GLU A 411 -20.74 -21.87 2.23
CA GLU A 411 -20.74 -22.88 1.18
C GLU A 411 -22.15 -23.12 0.60
N ALA A 412 -23.18 -23.07 1.43
CA ALA A 412 -24.57 -23.24 0.99
C ALA A 412 -25.15 -22.01 0.26
N ALA A 413 -24.81 -20.79 0.69
CA ALA A 413 -25.44 -19.56 0.21
C ALA A 413 -24.69 -18.88 -0.95
N PHE A 414 -23.35 -18.98 -0.97
CA PHE A 414 -22.52 -18.25 -1.93
C PHE A 414 -22.08 -19.11 -3.11
N TRP A 415 -22.02 -20.43 -2.99
CA TRP A 415 -21.58 -21.27 -4.11
C TRP A 415 -22.60 -21.23 -5.26
N CYS A 416 -22.13 -20.89 -6.47
CA CYS A 416 -22.97 -20.80 -7.66
C CYS A 416 -22.51 -21.82 -8.70
N GLU A 417 -23.20 -22.97 -8.76
CA GLU A 417 -22.84 -24.08 -9.63
C GLU A 417 -22.80 -23.69 -11.12
N ASP A 418 -23.76 -22.87 -11.57
CA ASP A 418 -23.89 -22.42 -12.97
C ASP A 418 -22.69 -21.61 -13.48
N ILE A 419 -22.03 -20.89 -12.57
CA ILE A 419 -20.85 -20.08 -12.91
C ILE A 419 -19.54 -20.68 -12.39
N GLY A 420 -19.60 -21.80 -11.64
CA GLY A 420 -18.46 -22.56 -11.15
C GLY A 420 -17.58 -21.81 -10.15
N THR A 421 -18.15 -20.84 -9.42
CA THR A 421 -17.44 -20.00 -8.45
C THR A 421 -18.40 -19.48 -7.38
N TYR A 422 -17.89 -18.75 -6.39
CA TYR A 422 -18.72 -18.06 -5.40
C TYR A 422 -19.36 -16.80 -6.00
N ALA A 423 -20.61 -16.51 -5.62
CA ALA A 423 -21.24 -15.23 -5.85
C ALA A 423 -20.37 -14.09 -5.31
N LEU A 424 -20.36 -12.94 -6.00
CA LEU A 424 -19.67 -11.75 -5.53
C LEU A 424 -20.20 -11.30 -4.16
N ALA A 425 -21.52 -11.35 -4.00
CA ALA A 425 -22.22 -10.91 -2.80
C ALA A 425 -23.60 -11.54 -2.69
N LEU A 426 -24.23 -11.38 -1.52
CA LEU A 426 -25.69 -11.40 -1.37
C LEU A 426 -26.19 -9.96 -1.27
N ASP A 427 -27.26 -9.63 -1.99
CA ASP A 427 -27.92 -8.31 -1.88
C ASP A 427 -28.85 -8.23 -0.66
N GLY A 428 -29.48 -7.08 -0.43
CA GLY A 428 -30.38 -6.84 0.70
C GLY A 428 -31.65 -7.69 0.71
N ARG A 429 -31.91 -8.47 -0.35
CA ARG A 429 -32.96 -9.51 -0.39
C ARG A 429 -32.38 -10.92 -0.34
N LYS A 430 -31.11 -11.04 0.05
CA LYS A 430 -30.30 -12.25 0.11
C LYS A 430 -30.20 -12.99 -1.22
N ARG A 431 -30.31 -12.27 -2.33
CA ARG A 431 -30.14 -12.87 -3.66
C ARG A 431 -28.66 -12.87 -4.04
N PRO A 432 -28.13 -13.98 -4.55
CA PRO A 432 -26.73 -14.06 -4.95
C PRO A 432 -26.47 -13.20 -6.19
N CYS A 433 -25.49 -12.31 -6.08
CA CYS A 433 -24.88 -11.59 -7.18
C CYS A 433 -23.95 -12.55 -7.95
N GLN A 434 -24.54 -13.33 -8.87
CA GLN A 434 -23.84 -14.35 -9.65
C GLN A 434 -22.94 -13.72 -10.73
N VAL A 435 -21.79 -13.19 -10.31
CA VAL A 435 -20.84 -12.48 -11.17
C VAL A 435 -19.44 -13.05 -10.92
N ARG A 436 -18.73 -13.45 -11.98
CA ARG A 436 -17.34 -13.91 -11.89
C ARG A 436 -16.41 -12.74 -11.62
N THR A 437 -15.81 -12.75 -10.43
CA THR A 437 -14.91 -11.69 -9.95
C THR A 437 -13.69 -12.26 -9.26
N SER A 438 -12.66 -11.43 -9.10
CA SER A 438 -11.46 -11.78 -8.34
C SER A 438 -11.72 -12.03 -6.84
N ASN A 439 -12.81 -11.48 -6.28
CA ASN A 439 -13.18 -11.62 -4.86
C ASN A 439 -13.24 -13.08 -4.40
N ALA A 440 -13.69 -14.00 -5.27
CA ALA A 440 -13.73 -15.42 -4.96
C ALA A 440 -12.35 -15.99 -4.60
N GLY A 441 -11.26 -15.44 -5.14
CA GLY A 441 -9.90 -15.85 -4.79
C GLY A 441 -9.46 -15.37 -3.39
N HIS A 442 -10.08 -14.31 -2.85
CA HIS A 442 -9.88 -13.93 -1.45
C HIS A 442 -10.53 -14.94 -0.49
N CYS A 443 -11.58 -15.67 -0.91
CA CYS A 443 -12.13 -16.79 -0.14
C CYS A 443 -11.13 -17.95 -0.02
N LEU A 444 -10.25 -18.15 -1.02
CA LEU A 444 -9.14 -19.09 -0.93
C LEU A 444 -8.06 -18.57 0.03
N PHE A 445 -7.71 -17.28 -0.07
CA PHE A 445 -6.76 -16.66 0.85
C PHE A 445 -7.16 -16.84 2.31
N ALA A 446 -8.44 -16.63 2.62
CA ALA A 446 -8.99 -16.78 3.96
C ALA A 446 -9.25 -18.24 4.38
N GLY A 447 -9.14 -19.20 3.47
CA GLY A 447 -9.29 -20.63 3.77
C GLY A 447 -10.72 -21.10 4.03
N ILE A 448 -11.74 -20.28 3.73
CA ILE A 448 -13.15 -20.65 3.94
C ILE A 448 -13.63 -21.69 2.91
N ALA A 449 -13.04 -21.70 1.72
CA ALA A 449 -13.48 -22.56 0.62
C ALA A 449 -13.19 -24.05 0.87
N SER A 450 -14.07 -24.93 0.41
CA SER A 450 -13.77 -26.36 0.35
C SER A 450 -12.59 -26.63 -0.61
N PRO A 451 -11.78 -27.70 -0.41
CA PRO A 451 -10.70 -28.05 -1.33
C PRO A 451 -11.14 -28.32 -2.77
N GLU A 452 -12.39 -28.71 -2.97
CA GLU A 452 -12.98 -28.89 -4.29
C GLU A 452 -13.29 -27.54 -4.95
N HIS A 453 -14.04 -26.68 -4.26
CA HIS A 453 -14.40 -25.37 -4.77
C HIS A 453 -13.17 -24.48 -4.97
N ALA A 454 -12.17 -24.56 -4.09
CA ALA A 454 -10.90 -23.86 -4.27
C ALA A 454 -10.20 -24.20 -5.60
N ARG A 455 -10.21 -25.47 -6.01
CA ARG A 455 -9.67 -25.88 -7.33
C ARG A 455 -10.46 -25.27 -8.48
N ARG A 456 -11.79 -25.35 -8.44
CA ARG A 456 -12.68 -24.80 -9.49
C ARG A 456 -12.56 -23.28 -9.60
N VAL A 457 -12.52 -22.57 -8.48
CA VAL A 457 -12.31 -21.12 -8.43
C VAL A 457 -10.95 -20.77 -9.03
N ALA A 458 -9.87 -21.44 -8.62
CA ALA A 458 -8.53 -21.17 -9.15
C ALA A 458 -8.45 -21.42 -10.67
N GLU A 459 -9.08 -22.49 -11.16
CA GLU A 459 -9.18 -22.76 -12.60
C GLU A 459 -9.93 -21.64 -13.33
N SER A 460 -11.08 -21.20 -12.81
CA SER A 460 -11.87 -20.11 -13.41
C SER A 460 -11.12 -18.77 -13.43
N LEU A 461 -10.40 -18.43 -12.35
CA LEU A 461 -9.61 -17.19 -12.27
C LEU A 461 -8.45 -17.15 -13.27
N LEU A 462 -7.99 -18.30 -13.74
CA LEU A 462 -6.89 -18.42 -14.71
C LEU A 462 -7.34 -18.62 -16.16
N GLN A 463 -8.65 -18.68 -16.41
CA GLN A 463 -9.20 -18.66 -17.76
C GLN A 463 -9.00 -17.29 -18.40
N GLU A 464 -8.94 -17.25 -19.74
CA GLU A 464 -8.67 -16.05 -20.55
C GLU A 464 -9.62 -14.88 -20.21
N GLU A 465 -10.88 -15.18 -19.91
CA GLU A 465 -11.85 -14.17 -19.53
C GLU A 465 -11.54 -13.45 -18.21
N MET A 466 -10.78 -14.06 -17.31
CA MET A 466 -10.34 -13.47 -16.03
C MET A 466 -8.86 -13.06 -16.09
N PHE A 467 -7.98 -13.92 -16.58
CA PHE A 467 -6.54 -13.70 -16.63
C PHE A 467 -6.12 -12.97 -17.90
N SER A 468 -5.64 -11.74 -17.77
CA SER A 468 -5.27 -10.88 -18.90
C SER A 468 -3.93 -11.24 -19.56
N GLY A 469 -3.17 -12.14 -18.96
CA GLY A 469 -1.75 -12.37 -19.29
C GLY A 469 -0.79 -11.54 -18.44
N TRP A 470 -1.27 -10.47 -17.80
CA TRP A 470 -0.54 -9.71 -16.78
C TRP A 470 -0.98 -10.06 -15.36
N GLY A 471 -2.23 -10.49 -15.20
CA GLY A 471 -2.82 -10.89 -13.92
C GLY A 471 -4.32 -11.12 -14.06
N ILE A 472 -4.95 -11.47 -12.95
CA ILE A 472 -6.39 -11.68 -12.81
C ILE A 472 -7.08 -10.32 -12.76
N ARG A 473 -8.09 -10.15 -13.62
CA ARG A 473 -8.95 -8.97 -13.67
C ARG A 473 -9.93 -8.98 -12.50
N THR A 474 -10.36 -7.79 -12.09
CA THR A 474 -11.36 -7.62 -11.05
C THR A 474 -12.72 -8.21 -11.42
N VAL A 475 -13.08 -8.21 -12.70
CA VAL A 475 -14.34 -8.73 -13.25
C VAL A 475 -14.06 -9.45 -14.57
N SER A 476 -14.72 -10.58 -14.81
CA SER A 476 -14.59 -11.35 -16.05
C SER A 476 -15.07 -10.56 -17.25
N THR A 477 -14.38 -10.71 -18.38
CA THR A 477 -14.77 -10.13 -19.69
C THR A 477 -16.19 -10.52 -20.15
N ARG A 478 -16.79 -11.57 -19.56
CA ARG A 478 -18.14 -12.04 -19.87
C ARG A 478 -19.24 -11.37 -19.05
N GLU A 479 -18.91 -10.55 -18.06
CA GLU A 479 -19.88 -9.95 -17.15
C GLU A 479 -20.34 -8.57 -17.65
N GLN A 480 -21.59 -8.22 -17.37
CA GLN A 480 -22.26 -7.07 -17.99
C GLN A 480 -21.58 -5.72 -17.75
N ARG A 481 -20.91 -5.55 -16.61
CA ARG A 481 -20.21 -4.30 -16.27
C ARG A 481 -18.71 -4.33 -16.55
N TYR A 482 -18.22 -5.38 -17.20
CA TYR A 482 -16.80 -5.43 -17.56
C TYR A 482 -16.40 -4.21 -18.39
N ASN A 483 -15.39 -3.51 -17.91
CA ASN A 483 -14.73 -2.43 -18.60
C ASN A 483 -13.23 -2.49 -18.26
N PRO A 484 -12.33 -2.75 -19.22
CA PRO A 484 -10.90 -2.85 -18.96
C PRO A 484 -10.29 -1.55 -18.42
N MET A 485 -10.97 -0.41 -18.59
CA MET A 485 -10.54 0.90 -18.09
C MET A 485 -11.25 1.31 -16.80
N SER A 486 -12.08 0.44 -16.21
CA SER A 486 -12.71 0.73 -14.92
C SER A 486 -11.77 0.43 -13.78
N TYR A 487 -11.82 1.27 -12.74
CA TYR A 487 -11.03 1.14 -11.52
C TYR A 487 -11.30 -0.19 -10.80
N HIS A 488 -12.55 -0.65 -10.71
CA HIS A 488 -12.93 -1.91 -10.04
C HIS A 488 -13.73 -2.91 -10.89
N ASN A 489 -14.09 -2.58 -12.14
CA ASN A 489 -14.90 -3.43 -13.02
C ASN A 489 -14.13 -3.99 -14.22
N GLY A 490 -12.83 -4.25 -14.09
CA GLY A 490 -12.07 -4.93 -15.14
C GLY A 490 -10.55 -4.78 -15.06
N SER A 491 -10.04 -3.80 -14.30
CA SER A 491 -8.61 -3.60 -14.04
C SER A 491 -7.92 -4.81 -13.38
N VAL A 492 -6.58 -4.77 -13.36
CA VAL A 492 -5.73 -5.76 -12.68
C VAL A 492 -4.94 -5.06 -11.57
N TRP A 493 -5.04 -5.59 -10.35
CA TRP A 493 -4.42 -5.04 -9.14
C TRP A 493 -3.33 -5.98 -8.61
N PRO A 494 -2.10 -5.52 -8.35
CA PRO A 494 -1.03 -6.38 -7.86
C PRO A 494 -1.34 -7.02 -6.50
N HIS A 495 -1.93 -6.28 -5.56
CA HIS A 495 -2.26 -6.80 -4.22
C HIS A 495 -3.35 -7.90 -4.28
N ASP A 496 -4.41 -7.69 -5.06
CA ASP A 496 -5.49 -8.68 -5.30
C ASP A 496 -4.89 -9.99 -5.82
N ASN A 497 -4.02 -9.89 -6.83
CA ASN A 497 -3.32 -11.04 -7.39
C ASN A 497 -2.39 -11.74 -6.39
N ALA A 498 -1.71 -10.99 -5.53
CA ALA A 498 -0.85 -11.56 -4.49
C ALA A 498 -1.65 -12.32 -3.42
N LEU A 499 -2.78 -11.77 -2.97
CA LEU A 499 -3.71 -12.45 -2.05
C LEU A 499 -4.26 -13.73 -2.68
N ILE A 500 -4.71 -13.67 -3.94
CA ILE A 500 -5.21 -14.85 -4.66
C ILE A 500 -4.12 -15.92 -4.80
N ALA A 501 -2.89 -15.53 -5.16
CA ALA A 501 -1.77 -16.46 -5.27
C ALA A 501 -1.43 -17.10 -3.92
N SER A 502 -1.46 -16.34 -2.82
CA SER A 502 -1.29 -16.88 -1.47
C SER A 502 -2.40 -17.87 -1.12
N GLY A 503 -3.66 -17.58 -1.47
CA GLY A 503 -4.77 -18.52 -1.34
C GLY A 503 -4.55 -19.80 -2.14
N MET A 504 -4.19 -19.69 -3.42
CA MET A 504 -3.86 -20.85 -4.26
C MET A 504 -2.75 -21.72 -3.66
N ALA A 505 -1.73 -21.10 -3.05
CA ALA A 505 -0.66 -21.80 -2.35
C ALA A 505 -1.17 -22.59 -1.13
N HIS A 506 -2.10 -22.03 -0.34
CA HIS A 506 -2.71 -22.74 0.80
C HIS A 506 -3.43 -24.04 0.37
N TYR A 507 -3.99 -24.08 -0.84
CA TYR A 507 -4.62 -25.28 -1.41
C TYR A 507 -3.66 -26.15 -2.25
N GLY A 508 -2.36 -25.85 -2.24
CA GLY A 508 -1.34 -26.64 -2.95
C GLY A 508 -1.40 -26.51 -4.48
N LEU A 509 -1.99 -25.43 -5.01
CA LEU A 509 -2.20 -25.21 -6.44
C LEU A 509 -0.99 -24.56 -7.12
N ARG A 510 0.17 -25.24 -7.05
CA ARG A 510 1.48 -24.76 -7.51
C ARG A 510 1.46 -24.06 -8.87
N LYS A 511 0.91 -24.72 -9.91
CA LYS A 511 0.88 -24.19 -11.28
C LYS A 511 0.07 -22.90 -11.39
N ALA A 512 -0.96 -22.75 -10.55
CA ALA A 512 -1.78 -21.56 -10.51
C ALA A 512 -0.99 -20.38 -9.92
N VAL A 513 -0.27 -20.61 -8.83
CA VAL A 513 0.65 -19.64 -8.22
C VAL A 513 1.72 -19.19 -9.22
N GLU A 514 2.36 -20.15 -9.91
CA GLU A 514 3.38 -19.86 -10.92
C GLU A 514 2.85 -18.96 -12.03
N ARG A 515 1.62 -19.22 -12.51
CA ARG A 515 1.00 -18.41 -13.56
C ARG A 515 0.78 -16.96 -13.14
N VAL A 516 0.30 -16.72 -11.92
CA VAL A 516 0.12 -15.37 -11.37
C VAL A 516 1.47 -14.68 -11.15
N PHE A 517 2.42 -15.40 -10.56
CA PHE A 517 3.79 -14.92 -10.38
C PHE A 517 4.40 -14.43 -11.70
N THR A 518 4.36 -15.26 -12.75
CA THR A 518 4.92 -14.91 -14.05
C THR A 518 4.22 -13.70 -14.65
N GLY A 519 2.89 -13.59 -14.53
CA GLY A 519 2.14 -12.42 -15.01
C GLY A 519 2.61 -11.12 -14.34
N LEU A 520 2.73 -11.11 -13.02
CA LEU A 520 3.19 -9.94 -12.26
C LEU A 520 4.66 -9.61 -12.52
N PHE A 521 5.52 -10.63 -12.61
CA PHE A 521 6.93 -10.41 -12.91
C PHE A 521 7.13 -9.84 -14.31
N ASP A 522 6.46 -10.41 -15.31
CA ASP A 522 6.49 -9.89 -16.68
C ASP A 522 5.96 -8.45 -16.71
N MET A 523 4.89 -8.14 -15.95
CA MET A 523 4.39 -6.77 -15.83
C MET A 523 5.48 -5.81 -15.31
N ALA A 524 6.17 -6.18 -14.23
CA ALA A 524 7.21 -5.35 -13.62
C ALA A 524 8.35 -5.00 -14.60
N ILE A 525 8.72 -5.92 -15.50
CA ILE A 525 9.78 -5.71 -16.50
C ILE A 525 9.45 -4.57 -17.47
N PHE A 526 8.17 -4.40 -17.84
CA PHE A 526 7.75 -3.34 -18.78
C PHE A 526 7.54 -1.98 -18.12
N LEU A 527 7.49 -1.93 -16.78
CA LEU A 527 7.17 -0.71 -16.05
C LEU A 527 8.45 0.07 -15.75
N ASP A 528 8.37 1.40 -15.91
CA ASP A 528 9.46 2.28 -15.56
C ASP A 528 9.95 2.02 -14.13
N LEU A 529 11.26 1.83 -14.00
CA LEU A 529 11.94 1.53 -12.74
C LEU A 529 11.48 0.24 -12.04
N HIS A 530 10.79 -0.67 -12.73
CA HIS A 530 10.13 -1.86 -12.16
C HIS A 530 9.10 -1.52 -11.07
N ARG A 531 8.51 -0.33 -11.14
CA ARG A 531 7.57 0.16 -10.12
C ARG A 531 6.15 -0.27 -10.44
N MET A 532 5.61 -1.18 -9.63
CA MET A 532 4.22 -1.61 -9.75
C MET A 532 3.27 -0.44 -9.43
N PRO A 533 2.34 -0.09 -10.32
CA PRO A 533 1.29 0.88 -10.02
C PRO A 533 0.28 0.28 -9.03
N GLU A 534 -0.57 1.15 -8.49
CA GLU A 534 -1.79 0.75 -7.80
C GLU A 534 -2.60 -0.29 -8.61
N LEU A 535 -2.80 -0.02 -9.91
CA LEU A 535 -3.49 -0.90 -10.85
C LEU A 535 -3.04 -0.62 -12.30
N ILE A 536 -3.29 -1.58 -13.19
CA ILE A 536 -3.27 -1.38 -14.65
C ILE A 536 -4.66 -1.62 -15.25
N CYS A 537 -4.87 -1.15 -16.47
CA CYS A 537 -6.08 -1.49 -17.22
C CYS A 537 -6.13 -2.99 -17.55
N GLY A 538 -7.33 -3.56 -17.58
CA GLY A 538 -7.61 -4.97 -17.81
C GLY A 538 -7.56 -5.43 -19.26
N PHE A 539 -6.80 -4.76 -20.13
CA PHE A 539 -6.63 -5.22 -21.50
C PHE A 539 -5.82 -6.52 -21.53
N GLU A 540 -6.10 -7.35 -22.53
CA GLU A 540 -5.27 -8.53 -22.80
C GLU A 540 -3.82 -8.14 -23.11
N ARG A 541 -2.89 -9.03 -22.76
CA ARG A 541 -1.48 -8.89 -23.10
C ARG A 541 -1.28 -9.03 -24.60
N ARG A 542 -0.67 -8.02 -25.21
CA ARG A 542 -0.32 -8.01 -26.65
C ARG A 542 1.16 -8.38 -26.84
N PRO A 543 1.51 -9.19 -27.86
CA PRO A 543 2.90 -9.55 -28.11
C PRO A 543 3.79 -8.32 -28.32
N GLY A 544 4.90 -8.23 -27.58
CA GLY A 544 5.89 -7.15 -27.71
C GLY A 544 5.51 -5.81 -27.07
N GLU A 545 4.36 -5.73 -26.39
CA GLU A 545 3.88 -4.50 -25.75
C GLU A 545 3.76 -4.67 -24.22
N GLY A 546 3.94 -3.57 -23.49
CA GLY A 546 3.69 -3.50 -22.06
C GLY A 546 2.20 -3.37 -21.72
N PRO A 547 1.84 -3.45 -20.43
CA PRO A 547 0.47 -3.25 -19.97
C PRO A 547 0.00 -1.81 -20.24
N THR A 548 -1.30 -1.63 -20.47
CA THR A 548 -1.89 -0.30 -20.56
C THR A 548 -2.05 0.28 -19.15
N LEU A 549 -1.41 1.41 -18.87
CA LEU A 549 -1.45 2.07 -17.57
C LEU A 549 -2.81 2.71 -17.29
N TYR A 550 -3.27 2.65 -16.05
CA TYR A 550 -4.44 3.39 -15.60
C TYR A 550 -4.05 4.86 -15.35
N PRO A 551 -4.72 5.86 -15.96
CA PRO A 551 -4.20 7.24 -16.05
C PRO A 551 -3.93 7.97 -14.72
N VAL A 552 -4.67 7.63 -13.67
CA VAL A 552 -4.61 8.34 -12.37
C VAL A 552 -4.19 7.43 -11.21
N ALA A 553 -3.63 6.25 -11.52
CA ALA A 553 -3.14 5.31 -10.51
C ALA A 553 -2.07 5.96 -9.63
N CYS A 554 -2.09 5.65 -8.33
CA CYS A 554 -0.95 5.95 -7.48
C CYS A 554 0.29 5.16 -7.94
N LEU A 555 1.45 5.81 -7.87
CA LEU A 555 2.72 5.25 -8.31
C LEU A 555 3.89 5.84 -7.49
N PRO A 556 4.23 5.25 -6.32
CA PRO A 556 3.80 3.93 -5.84
C PRO A 556 2.56 3.95 -4.92
N GLN A 557 2.04 2.75 -4.67
CA GLN A 557 1.00 2.40 -3.71
C GLN A 557 1.49 1.23 -2.84
N ALA A 558 1.29 1.29 -1.53
CA ALA A 558 1.93 0.41 -0.54
C ALA A 558 1.62 -1.07 -0.74
N TRP A 559 0.35 -1.45 -0.86
CA TRP A 559 -0.05 -2.84 -1.10
C TRP A 559 0.44 -3.39 -2.45
N SER A 560 0.64 -2.54 -3.46
CA SER A 560 1.16 -2.97 -4.76
C SER A 560 2.67 -3.16 -4.72
N ALA A 561 3.37 -2.33 -3.93
CA ALA A 561 4.78 -2.49 -3.67
C ALA A 561 5.06 -3.72 -2.77
N ALA A 562 4.16 -4.08 -1.85
CA ALA A 562 4.35 -5.25 -0.99
C ALA A 562 3.95 -6.59 -1.66
N ALA A 563 3.12 -6.57 -2.71
CA ALA A 563 2.67 -7.75 -3.46
C ALA A 563 3.80 -8.74 -3.84
N VAL A 564 4.99 -8.25 -4.22
CA VAL A 564 6.14 -9.10 -4.60
C VAL A 564 6.58 -10.03 -3.48
N PHE A 565 6.51 -9.57 -2.22
CA PHE A 565 6.93 -10.36 -1.06
C PHE A 565 5.92 -11.47 -0.78
N MET A 566 4.62 -11.18 -0.89
CA MET A 566 3.58 -12.20 -0.69
C MET A 566 3.59 -13.26 -1.78
N VAL A 567 3.68 -12.87 -3.06
CA VAL A 567 3.71 -13.85 -4.16
C VAL A 567 4.99 -14.70 -4.09
N LEU A 568 6.12 -14.14 -3.66
CA LEU A 568 7.33 -14.91 -3.43
C LEU A 568 7.17 -15.90 -2.26
N GLY A 569 6.56 -15.46 -1.16
CA GLY A 569 6.21 -16.33 -0.03
C GLY A 569 5.27 -17.47 -0.44
N ALA A 570 4.32 -17.20 -1.34
CA ALA A 570 3.41 -18.18 -1.91
C ALA A 570 4.14 -19.22 -2.77
N CYS A 571 5.11 -18.83 -3.60
CA CYS A 571 5.95 -19.76 -4.36
C CYS A 571 6.74 -20.70 -3.43
N LEU A 572 7.28 -20.15 -2.34
CA LEU A 572 8.04 -20.89 -1.35
C LEU A 572 7.17 -21.75 -0.40
N GLY A 573 5.84 -21.58 -0.44
CA GLY A 573 4.94 -22.17 0.56
C GLY A 573 5.37 -21.85 1.99
N LEU A 574 5.88 -20.63 2.19
CA LEU A 574 6.60 -20.23 3.39
C LEU A 574 5.63 -19.99 4.55
N SER A 575 5.85 -20.70 5.65
CA SER A 575 5.20 -20.43 6.94
C SER A 575 6.26 -20.30 8.03
N ILE A 576 6.05 -19.36 8.95
CA ILE A 576 6.99 -19.07 10.04
C ILE A 576 6.21 -19.02 11.34
N THR A 577 6.52 -19.92 12.27
CA THR A 577 5.93 -19.96 13.61
C THR A 577 7.00 -19.61 14.64
N ALA A 578 6.66 -18.79 15.63
CA ALA A 578 7.58 -18.42 16.70
C ALA A 578 7.60 -19.41 17.86
N VAL A 579 6.52 -20.18 18.07
CA VAL A 579 6.38 -21.08 19.22
C VAL A 579 5.81 -22.45 18.78
N PRO A 580 6.63 -23.52 18.75
CA PRO A 580 8.09 -23.48 18.77
C PRO A 580 8.65 -22.73 17.53
N PRO A 581 9.86 -22.15 17.59
CA PRO A 581 10.44 -21.43 16.45
C PRO A 581 10.69 -22.38 15.28
N ARG A 582 9.99 -22.17 14.17
CA ARG A 582 10.08 -23.00 12.96
C ARG A 582 9.86 -22.18 11.69
N ILE A 583 10.60 -22.51 10.64
CA ILE A 583 10.40 -22.06 9.27
C ILE A 583 10.04 -23.29 8.44
N SER A 584 8.88 -23.27 7.78
CA SER A 584 8.39 -24.36 6.96
C SER A 584 8.26 -23.93 5.50
N PHE A 585 8.73 -24.78 4.61
CA PHE A 585 8.60 -24.68 3.16
C PHE A 585 7.66 -25.79 2.70
N ASN A 586 6.40 -25.46 2.43
CA ASN A 586 5.36 -26.43 2.10
C ASN A 586 5.12 -26.47 0.59
N ARG A 587 5.53 -27.56 -0.06
CA ARG A 587 5.44 -27.71 -1.53
C ARG A 587 6.11 -26.57 -2.30
N ALA A 588 7.24 -26.10 -1.75
CA ALA A 588 7.99 -25.00 -2.31
C ALA A 588 8.40 -25.28 -3.75
N PHE A 589 8.32 -24.25 -4.58
CA PHE A 589 8.84 -24.27 -5.93
C PHE A 589 9.47 -22.93 -6.28
N LEU A 590 10.35 -22.95 -7.28
CA LEU A 590 10.91 -21.74 -7.84
C LEU A 590 10.48 -21.64 -9.31
N PRO A 591 9.97 -20.50 -9.78
CA PRO A 591 9.71 -20.24 -11.19
C PRO A 591 10.97 -20.44 -12.05
N GLU A 592 10.81 -20.80 -13.33
CA GLU A 592 11.98 -21.04 -14.23
C GLU A 592 12.88 -19.82 -14.36
N SER A 593 12.29 -18.63 -14.27
CA SER A 593 13.00 -17.36 -14.31
C SER A 593 13.90 -17.11 -13.09
N ILE A 594 13.76 -17.88 -11.99
CA ILE A 594 14.50 -17.69 -10.74
C ILE A 594 15.03 -19.05 -10.24
N PRO A 595 16.11 -19.59 -10.81
CA PRO A 595 16.63 -20.89 -10.39
C PRO A 595 17.23 -20.90 -8.98
N GLU A 596 17.58 -19.74 -8.41
CA GLU A 596 18.20 -19.64 -7.09
C GLU A 596 17.70 -18.40 -6.33
N ILE A 597 17.51 -18.55 -5.03
CA ILE A 597 17.17 -17.48 -4.09
C ILE A 597 18.08 -17.59 -2.87
N GLU A 598 18.63 -16.46 -2.43
CA GLU A 598 19.28 -16.31 -1.15
C GLU A 598 18.46 -15.40 -0.24
N ILE A 599 18.11 -15.90 0.94
CA ILE A 599 17.40 -15.14 1.99
C ILE A 599 18.36 -14.99 3.16
N ARG A 600 18.76 -13.77 3.49
CA ARG A 600 19.65 -13.48 4.63
C ARG A 600 18.91 -12.76 5.75
N ASN A 601 19.31 -13.06 6.98
CA ASN A 601 18.83 -12.42 8.20
C ASN A 601 17.30 -12.56 8.36
N LEU A 602 16.78 -13.74 8.02
CA LEU A 602 15.38 -14.09 8.28
C LEU A 602 15.23 -14.42 9.77
N LYS A 603 14.54 -13.55 10.49
CA LYS A 603 14.39 -13.64 11.95
C LYS A 603 13.19 -14.45 12.37
N VAL A 604 13.29 -15.28 13.40
CA VAL A 604 12.14 -15.99 14.01
C VAL A 604 12.36 -16.04 15.52
N ALA A 605 11.45 -15.41 16.28
CA ALA A 605 11.68 -15.15 17.70
C ALA A 605 13.09 -14.54 17.91
N ASP A 606 13.90 -15.15 18.79
CA ASP A 606 15.29 -14.73 19.06
C ASP A 606 16.34 -15.36 18.13
N SER A 607 15.91 -16.05 17.06
CA SER A 607 16.79 -16.72 16.09
C SER A 607 16.89 -15.96 14.77
N SER A 608 17.99 -16.18 14.04
CA SER A 608 18.21 -15.65 12.69
C SER A 608 18.81 -16.72 11.80
N VAL A 609 18.35 -16.81 10.55
CA VAL A 609 18.89 -17.75 9.56
C VAL A 609 19.20 -17.08 8.24
N ASP A 610 20.20 -17.62 7.56
CA ASP A 610 20.48 -17.36 6.15
C ASP A 610 20.28 -18.66 5.38
N LEU A 611 19.55 -18.60 4.26
CA LEU A 611 19.11 -19.74 3.47
C LEU A 611 19.47 -19.54 2.00
N ALA A 612 19.96 -20.59 1.35
CA ALA A 612 20.04 -20.69 -0.10
C ALA A 612 19.02 -21.71 -0.57
N ILE A 613 18.17 -21.31 -1.52
CA ILE A 613 17.10 -22.11 -2.08
C ILE A 613 17.40 -22.27 -3.56
N SER A 614 17.53 -23.51 -4.02
CA SER A 614 17.93 -23.81 -5.40
C SER A 614 16.96 -24.78 -6.05
N ARG A 615 16.59 -24.49 -7.30
CA ARG A 615 15.77 -25.35 -8.15
C ARG A 615 16.61 -26.48 -8.73
N PHE A 616 16.13 -27.71 -8.62
CA PHE A 616 16.67 -28.89 -9.31
C PHE A 616 15.51 -29.57 -10.06
N ASN A 617 15.41 -29.31 -11.36
CA ASN A 617 14.27 -29.71 -12.19
C ASN A 617 12.93 -29.16 -11.64
N GLU A 618 12.04 -30.02 -11.14
CA GLU A 618 10.77 -29.63 -10.53
C GLU A 618 10.82 -29.55 -9.00
N GLU A 619 11.96 -29.92 -8.38
CA GLU A 619 12.14 -29.91 -6.93
C GLU A 619 12.96 -28.70 -6.48
N VAL A 620 12.86 -28.38 -5.18
CA VAL A 620 13.64 -27.32 -4.54
C VAL A 620 14.44 -27.89 -3.38
N SER A 621 15.71 -27.51 -3.30
CA SER A 621 16.57 -27.77 -2.14
C SER A 621 16.68 -26.51 -1.29
N VAL A 622 16.64 -26.66 0.03
CA VAL A 622 16.83 -25.59 1.01
C VAL A 622 18.10 -25.88 1.80
N ASN A 623 19.13 -25.06 1.58
CA ASN A 623 20.41 -25.14 2.25
C ASN A 623 20.53 -24.05 3.32
N ILE A 624 20.97 -24.42 4.52
CA ILE A 624 21.20 -23.49 5.64
C ILE A 624 22.62 -22.95 5.51
N LEU A 625 22.76 -21.65 5.23
CA LEU A 625 24.07 -20.98 5.14
C LEU A 625 24.56 -20.51 6.51
N ARG A 626 23.64 -19.99 7.34
CA ARG A 626 23.90 -19.55 8.72
C ARG A 626 22.66 -19.81 9.57
N ARG A 627 22.88 -20.21 10.81
CA ARG A 627 21.83 -20.34 11.83
C ARG A 627 22.35 -19.85 13.17
N GLU A 628 21.68 -18.85 13.71
CA GLU A 628 21.90 -18.32 15.06
C GLU A 628 20.61 -18.54 15.85
N GLY A 629 20.72 -19.11 17.05
CA GLY A 629 19.57 -19.48 17.88
C GLY A 629 18.94 -20.83 17.52
N ASN A 630 17.82 -21.14 18.18
CA ASN A 630 17.12 -22.41 18.05
C ASN A 630 15.85 -22.27 17.20
N VAL A 631 15.98 -22.50 15.88
CA VAL A 631 14.87 -22.52 14.93
C VAL A 631 14.91 -23.76 14.04
N GLU A 632 13.80 -24.49 14.00
CA GLU A 632 13.65 -25.65 13.12
C GLU A 632 13.39 -25.20 11.68
N ILE A 633 14.00 -25.88 10.70
CA ILE A 633 13.76 -25.62 9.28
C ILE A 633 13.23 -26.91 8.67
N VAL A 634 12.00 -26.85 8.16
CA VAL A 634 11.26 -27.99 7.63
C VAL A 634 10.95 -27.73 6.16
N SER A 635 11.15 -28.74 5.32
CA SER A 635 10.71 -28.72 3.92
C SER A 635 9.85 -29.94 3.68
N SER A 636 8.63 -29.74 3.18
CA SER A 636 7.70 -30.80 2.80
C SER A 636 7.43 -30.77 1.31
N LYS A 637 7.34 -31.97 0.71
CA LYS A 637 7.11 -32.15 -0.73
C LYS A 637 5.63 -32.02 -1.11
#